data_AF-A0A1E5JN33-F1
#
_entry.id   AF-A0A1E5JN33-F1
#
_cell.length_a   1.000
_cell.length_b   1.000
_cell.length_c   1.000
_cell.angle_alpha   90.00
_cell.angle_beta   90.00
_cell.angle_gamma   90.00
#
_symmetry.space_group_name_H-M   'P 1'
#
loop_
_entity.id
_entity.type
_entity.pdbx_description
1 polymer ?
#
loop_
_entity_poly.entity_id
_entity_poly.type
_entity_poly.pdbx_seq_one_letter_code
_entity_poly.pdbx_strand_id
1 'polypeptide(L)'
;MGIPKKALTNSKLTYIEKIADSSHETWKVSFEEEGVVKKAFFKKLEPKNHYPELLAKISVATSSFKRLFQGKRSAEERLVFGEYDLELMPDDVKNIKSGTLHIKLEQDFLEYIVKTPDGLKKNTIAIKDIPNFNPQLPLTIEQLQKVKSSILEITSKRGDTQEKVIGTLSIGVEDFKPFHYASQGVPINSTLKEQVAPSVKTLVEKNIMEILFGRWFLDDDDAHPHNLSLAGDIDFDMFFYWFTIHMKVPRKVIGIPKEHVTLTVRDYEAFPNVQQSMPYHWPPYEHPGQETIPLIIPGVQEQALKMLPKAYADPGEFARLAQNSLAQEQKLAAALKALLTFQPELQRQRLTELFGDLPLNYTSLEETDPDLREKYEKLYPRFCNEKTDKKSFVDFMMDLYQEHYDNLYRVVVFYMGCMDNGYGLPLPPTYLALYQKPSFYRKILEWSQKENETTYANEEDLKYNPDELQKRYHQVWRDAFAPIIKELIHSAYRLTNTILKDATNPPYVQISELESKKATDDSLTSAWELFGNLPVLSAEAIQAKLSVDKDSKLRDASLFLIAFVNEFREITKAYYEKERQDLTEEDNLEFSNKLSLLHQTYNLKIRQVLANTTTHASEFNSIASSLKLMAEQVNFQLHLTTTDELMEEALLAVKREVLPFTHEDVKQQYYDSLFVWAKSLKPDELERYINEIIDKKYAPLVSTFSFRQRVEPVKTYLKTSINETGDNRLAYILSSGTQQDGALNTLLVQGLTPLMLQKHPIPSIDLAIRDKSFEKGINDFTRDVVAFAKKDKRFTHPYSDGGIAMLYRTIYDWVDSLTDKSFKSLISSSLSKYESKTWGSLLGASRRSEVEGYLKGNCNAKVLAMIFMNGGESSTLNECLFVKIVEAIKKEVSNYTVLLEEPKYKLIAQLNLEEHTTKSHCLNNMRYHHETISASHRQLQLTSGYTC
;
A
#
# COMPACT_ATOMS: atom_id res chain seq x y z
N MET A 1 32.05 -36.39 -10.48
CA MET A 1 30.78 -35.92 -9.91
C MET A 1 29.73 -36.92 -10.35
N GLY A 2 28.90 -37.43 -9.43
CA GLY A 2 27.79 -38.33 -9.80
C GLY A 2 26.58 -37.54 -10.28
N ILE A 3 25.67 -38.18 -11.03
CA ILE A 3 24.36 -37.60 -11.38
C ILE A 3 23.59 -37.29 -10.09
N PRO A 4 23.00 -36.10 -9.95
CA PRO A 4 22.10 -35.79 -8.83
C PRO A 4 20.95 -36.79 -8.73
N LYS A 5 20.50 -37.11 -7.51
CA LYS A 5 19.52 -38.20 -7.27
C LYS A 5 18.23 -38.07 -8.08
N LYS A 6 17.70 -36.85 -8.22
CA LYS A 6 16.44 -36.59 -8.96
C LYS A 6 16.64 -36.29 -10.45
N ALA A 7 17.88 -36.22 -10.94
CA ALA A 7 18.13 -36.01 -12.37
C ALA A 7 17.93 -37.32 -13.17
N LEU A 8 17.70 -37.16 -14.48
CA LEU A 8 17.47 -38.29 -15.41
C LEU A 8 18.58 -38.38 -16.44
N THR A 9 18.87 -39.59 -16.91
CA THR A 9 19.72 -39.80 -18.09
C THR A 9 18.85 -39.77 -19.35
N ASN A 10 19.40 -39.27 -20.45
CA ASN A 10 18.69 -39.20 -21.73
C ASN A 10 18.18 -40.57 -22.21
N SER A 11 18.92 -41.64 -21.88
CA SER A 11 18.60 -43.04 -22.21
C SER A 11 17.29 -43.53 -21.58
N LYS A 12 16.83 -42.90 -20.50
CA LYS A 12 15.55 -43.22 -19.85
C LYS A 12 14.35 -42.58 -20.53
N LEU A 13 14.58 -41.67 -21.48
CA LEU A 13 13.51 -40.96 -22.19
C LEU A 13 13.10 -41.72 -23.45
N THR A 14 11.80 -41.95 -23.60
CA THR A 14 11.20 -42.39 -24.86
C THR A 14 10.63 -41.19 -25.57
N TYR A 15 11.18 -40.86 -26.75
CA TYR A 15 10.74 -39.74 -27.57
C TYR A 15 9.43 -40.05 -28.29
N ILE A 16 8.47 -39.13 -28.21
CA ILE A 16 7.14 -39.28 -28.79
C ILE A 16 6.98 -38.35 -29.99
N GLU A 17 7.22 -37.06 -29.80
CA GLU A 17 6.93 -36.03 -30.81
C GLU A 17 7.80 -34.79 -30.60
N LYS A 18 8.25 -34.15 -31.68
CA LYS A 18 8.93 -32.85 -31.63
C LYS A 18 7.90 -31.72 -31.65
N ILE A 19 8.05 -30.73 -30.77
CA ILE A 19 7.19 -29.54 -30.74
C ILE A 19 7.72 -28.53 -31.74
N ALA A 20 6.93 -28.22 -32.77
CA ALA A 20 7.35 -27.37 -33.89
C ALA A 20 7.42 -25.87 -33.57
N ASP A 21 6.56 -25.37 -32.67
CA ASP A 21 6.41 -23.94 -32.37
C ASP A 21 7.16 -23.49 -31.10
N SER A 22 8.21 -24.21 -30.71
CA SER A 22 9.04 -23.84 -29.54
C SER A 22 10.25 -22.99 -29.94
N SER A 23 10.64 -22.05 -29.08
CA SER A 23 11.87 -21.26 -29.25
C SER A 23 13.14 -22.09 -29.08
N HIS A 24 13.02 -23.29 -28.51
CA HIS A 24 14.09 -24.26 -28.30
C HIS A 24 13.67 -25.64 -28.78
N GLU A 25 14.63 -26.49 -29.09
CA GLU A 25 14.41 -27.88 -29.47
C GLU A 25 13.74 -28.65 -28.32
N THR A 26 12.41 -28.78 -28.42
CA THR A 26 11.55 -29.35 -27.38
C THR A 26 10.86 -30.60 -27.88
N TRP A 27 10.87 -31.65 -27.06
CA TRP A 27 10.31 -32.96 -27.38
C TRP A 27 9.33 -33.41 -26.32
N LYS A 28 8.18 -33.91 -26.75
CA LYS A 28 7.30 -34.70 -25.89
C LYS A 28 7.94 -36.07 -25.67
N VAL A 29 8.08 -36.46 -24.42
CA VAL A 29 8.72 -37.72 -24.02
C VAL A 29 7.90 -38.45 -22.96
N SER A 30 8.18 -39.73 -22.77
CA SER A 30 7.73 -40.49 -21.60
C SER A 30 8.91 -41.20 -20.92
N PHE A 31 8.80 -41.43 -19.62
CA PHE A 31 9.77 -42.18 -18.84
C PHE A 31 9.05 -42.97 -17.74
N GLU A 32 9.69 -44.01 -17.22
CA GLU A 32 9.17 -44.80 -16.11
C GLU A 32 9.87 -44.41 -14.80
N GLU A 33 9.08 -44.15 -13.76
CA GLU A 33 9.55 -43.89 -12.41
C GLU A 33 8.66 -44.61 -11.42
N GLU A 34 9.25 -45.42 -10.53
CA GLU A 34 8.53 -46.23 -9.54
C GLU A 34 7.41 -47.11 -10.14
N GLY A 35 7.64 -47.64 -11.34
CA GLY A 35 6.66 -48.47 -12.07
C GLY A 35 5.53 -47.67 -12.73
N VAL A 36 5.57 -46.33 -12.70
CA VAL A 36 4.58 -45.45 -13.31
C VAL A 36 5.18 -44.73 -14.52
N VAL A 37 4.55 -44.88 -15.69
CA VAL A 37 4.92 -44.14 -16.90
C VAL A 37 4.41 -42.71 -16.80
N LYS A 38 5.32 -41.74 -16.78
CA LYS A 38 5.04 -40.31 -16.75
C LYS A 38 5.26 -39.70 -18.12
N LYS A 39 4.47 -38.66 -18.44
CA LYS A 39 4.63 -37.83 -19.65
C LYS A 39 5.29 -36.51 -19.28
N ALA A 40 6.19 -36.04 -20.12
CA ALA A 40 6.95 -34.82 -19.88
C ALA A 40 7.39 -34.17 -21.19
N PHE A 41 7.99 -32.98 -21.07
CA PHE A 41 8.60 -32.25 -22.17
C PHE A 41 10.09 -32.09 -21.90
N PHE A 42 10.91 -32.65 -22.79
CA PHE A 42 12.36 -32.49 -22.78
C PHE A 42 12.74 -31.27 -23.60
N LYS A 43 13.36 -30.27 -22.96
CA LYS A 43 13.89 -29.05 -23.58
C LYS A 43 15.41 -29.16 -23.62
N LYS A 44 15.97 -29.31 -24.81
CA LYS A 44 17.41 -29.50 -25.01
C LYS A 44 18.16 -28.19 -24.82
N LEU A 45 19.38 -28.25 -24.28
CA LEU A 45 20.27 -27.10 -24.22
C LEU A 45 20.63 -26.61 -25.62
N GLU A 46 20.52 -25.31 -25.81
CA GLU A 46 20.96 -24.61 -27.01
C GLU A 46 21.64 -23.31 -26.60
N PRO A 47 22.90 -23.34 -26.12
CA PRO A 47 23.59 -22.15 -25.63
C PRO A 47 23.58 -21.00 -26.64
N LYS A 48 23.82 -21.29 -27.92
CA LYS A 48 23.82 -20.31 -29.02
C LYS A 48 22.43 -19.76 -29.37
N ASN A 49 21.36 -20.46 -28.96
CA ASN A 49 19.97 -20.00 -29.10
C ASN A 49 19.40 -19.58 -27.74
N HIS A 50 20.26 -19.12 -26.81
CA HIS A 50 19.84 -18.50 -25.56
C HIS A 50 19.16 -19.45 -24.55
N TYR A 51 19.55 -20.72 -24.54
CA TYR A 51 19.22 -21.67 -23.46
C TYR A 51 20.47 -22.42 -22.97
N PRO A 52 21.36 -21.72 -22.24
CA PRO A 52 22.58 -22.32 -21.67
C PRO A 52 22.29 -23.18 -20.43
N GLU A 53 23.29 -23.96 -20.01
CA GLU A 53 23.23 -24.82 -18.82
C GLU A 53 22.83 -24.03 -17.55
N LEU A 54 23.40 -22.84 -17.34
CA LEU A 54 23.08 -22.03 -16.16
C LEU A 54 21.58 -21.68 -16.11
N LEU A 55 20.99 -21.33 -17.25
CA LEU A 55 19.56 -21.02 -17.30
C LEU A 55 18.70 -22.26 -17.06
N ALA A 56 19.08 -23.41 -17.62
CA ALA A 56 18.41 -24.68 -17.35
C ALA A 56 18.44 -25.04 -15.86
N LYS A 57 19.58 -24.84 -15.18
CA LYS A 57 19.70 -25.03 -13.74
C LYS A 57 18.79 -24.08 -12.96
N ILE A 58 18.76 -22.80 -13.33
CA ILE A 58 17.88 -21.80 -12.70
C ILE A 58 16.41 -22.19 -12.87
N SER A 59 15.98 -22.60 -14.06
CA SER A 59 14.61 -23.06 -14.35
C SER A 59 14.18 -24.22 -13.43
N VAL A 60 15.05 -25.24 -13.30
CA VAL A 60 14.82 -26.39 -12.40
C VAL A 60 14.74 -25.95 -10.94
N ALA A 61 15.61 -25.04 -10.51
CA ALA A 61 15.62 -24.52 -9.16
C ALA A 61 14.34 -23.71 -8.87
N THR A 62 13.94 -22.82 -9.78
CA THR A 62 12.69 -22.05 -9.69
C THR A 62 11.48 -22.97 -9.51
N SER A 63 11.38 -24.03 -10.30
CA SER A 63 10.33 -25.06 -10.12
C SER A 63 10.33 -25.59 -8.69
N SER A 64 11.49 -26.01 -8.17
CA SER A 64 11.60 -26.50 -6.78
C SER A 64 11.13 -25.48 -5.77
N PHE A 65 11.50 -24.21 -5.94
CA PHE A 65 11.14 -23.16 -4.99
C PHE A 65 9.66 -22.79 -5.04
N LYS A 66 9.05 -22.75 -6.22
CA LYS A 66 7.60 -22.53 -6.34
C LYS A 66 6.79 -23.65 -5.71
N ARG A 67 7.20 -24.91 -5.94
CA ARG A 67 6.54 -26.09 -5.36
C ARG A 67 6.58 -26.11 -3.83
N LEU A 68 7.50 -25.37 -3.20
CA LEU A 68 7.56 -25.16 -1.75
C LEU A 68 6.28 -24.53 -1.17
N PHE A 69 5.57 -23.70 -1.95
CA PHE A 69 4.34 -23.05 -1.50
C PHE A 69 3.15 -23.26 -2.43
N GLN A 70 3.35 -23.70 -3.68
CA GLN A 70 2.27 -24.00 -4.64
C GLN A 70 2.05 -25.51 -4.83
N GLY A 71 2.93 -26.37 -4.29
CA GLY A 71 2.82 -27.82 -4.39
C GLY A 71 2.72 -28.29 -5.84
N LYS A 72 1.76 -29.16 -6.14
CA LYS A 72 1.53 -29.70 -7.50
C LYS A 72 0.92 -28.70 -8.50
N ARG A 73 0.62 -27.47 -8.09
CA ARG A 73 0.15 -26.40 -8.99
C ARG A 73 1.26 -25.77 -9.82
N SER A 74 2.52 -26.12 -9.58
CA SER A 74 3.64 -25.77 -10.46
C SER A 74 4.27 -27.03 -11.02
N ALA A 75 4.60 -27.01 -12.31
CA ALA A 75 5.28 -28.12 -12.96
C ALA A 75 6.57 -28.48 -12.23
N GLU A 76 6.88 -29.77 -12.18
CA GLU A 76 8.16 -30.26 -11.69
C GLU A 76 9.17 -30.25 -12.82
N GLU A 77 10.33 -29.63 -12.59
CA GLU A 77 11.44 -29.66 -13.53
C GLU A 77 12.62 -30.47 -12.98
N ARG A 78 13.35 -31.12 -13.89
CA ARG A 78 14.54 -31.92 -13.58
C ARG A 78 15.63 -31.69 -14.62
N LEU A 79 16.88 -31.88 -14.23
CA LEU A 79 17.99 -31.92 -15.18
C LEU A 79 18.02 -33.25 -15.93
N VAL A 80 18.39 -33.19 -17.21
CA VAL A 80 18.67 -34.36 -18.03
C VAL A 80 20.14 -34.38 -18.38
N PHE A 81 20.79 -35.50 -18.11
CA PHE A 81 22.21 -35.73 -18.40
C PHE A 81 22.38 -36.55 -19.67
N GLY A 82 23.33 -36.13 -20.49
CA GLY A 82 23.82 -36.87 -21.63
C GLY A 82 24.81 -37.93 -21.18
N GLU A 83 24.65 -39.12 -21.74
CA GLU A 83 25.65 -40.19 -21.62
C GLU A 83 26.76 -39.97 -22.65
N TYR A 84 27.97 -40.45 -22.36
CA TYR A 84 29.02 -40.49 -23.39
C TYR A 84 28.69 -41.59 -24.38
N ASP A 85 28.90 -41.30 -25.66
CA ASP A 85 28.93 -42.34 -26.66
C ASP A 85 30.16 -43.22 -26.48
N LEU A 86 30.04 -44.47 -26.88
CA LEU A 86 31.14 -45.44 -26.85
C LEU A 86 31.42 -45.85 -28.30
N GLU A 87 32.57 -45.44 -28.83
CA GLU A 87 32.99 -45.75 -30.19
C GLU A 87 34.29 -46.56 -30.16
N LEU A 88 34.59 -47.30 -31.23
CA LEU A 88 35.92 -47.89 -31.39
C LEU A 88 36.96 -46.78 -31.60
N MET A 89 38.20 -47.05 -31.19
CA MET A 89 39.30 -46.11 -31.34
C MET A 89 39.62 -45.86 -32.81
N PRO A 90 39.62 -44.60 -33.29
CA PRO A 90 39.95 -44.28 -34.68
C PRO A 90 41.44 -44.45 -34.95
N ASP A 91 41.80 -44.71 -36.21
CA ASP A 91 43.20 -44.86 -36.64
C ASP A 91 43.99 -43.54 -36.51
N ASP A 92 43.33 -42.38 -36.52
CA ASP A 92 43.92 -41.06 -36.29
C ASP A 92 43.35 -40.41 -35.02
N VAL A 93 44.22 -40.18 -34.03
CA VAL A 93 43.89 -39.54 -32.74
C VAL A 93 43.42 -38.09 -32.91
N LYS A 94 43.65 -37.46 -34.06
CA LYS A 94 43.09 -36.13 -34.38
C LYS A 94 41.56 -36.14 -34.56
N ASN A 95 40.95 -37.31 -34.77
CA ASN A 95 39.51 -37.46 -35.01
C ASN A 95 38.70 -37.80 -33.74
N ILE A 96 39.29 -37.67 -32.55
CA ILE A 96 38.57 -37.91 -31.28
C ILE A 96 37.49 -36.85 -31.08
N LYS A 97 36.23 -37.29 -31.00
CA LYS A 97 35.07 -36.43 -30.78
C LYS A 97 34.94 -36.05 -29.31
N SER A 98 34.45 -34.84 -29.04
CA SER A 98 34.05 -34.45 -27.69
C SER A 98 32.76 -35.18 -27.30
N GLY A 99 32.67 -35.68 -26.06
CA GLY A 99 31.49 -36.44 -25.61
C GLY A 99 31.45 -37.91 -26.04
N THR A 100 32.55 -38.43 -26.62
CA THR A 100 32.68 -39.83 -27.01
C THR A 100 33.89 -40.44 -26.31
N LEU A 101 33.68 -41.60 -25.68
CA LEU A 101 34.73 -42.47 -25.17
C LEU A 101 35.13 -43.45 -26.27
N HIS A 102 36.34 -43.29 -26.78
CA HIS A 102 36.89 -44.18 -27.80
C HIS A 102 37.63 -45.32 -27.14
N ILE A 103 37.31 -46.56 -27.50
CA ILE A 103 37.84 -47.76 -26.85
C ILE A 103 38.55 -48.70 -27.84
N LYS A 104 39.58 -49.38 -27.37
CA LYS A 104 40.27 -50.45 -28.09
C LYS A 104 40.51 -51.62 -27.15
N LEU A 105 40.10 -52.80 -27.58
CA LEU A 105 40.33 -54.02 -26.83
C LEU A 105 41.75 -54.54 -27.10
N GLU A 106 42.51 -54.73 -26.03
CA GLU A 106 43.78 -55.44 -26.01
C GLU A 106 43.62 -56.76 -25.22
N GLN A 107 44.65 -57.60 -25.17
CA GLN A 107 44.52 -58.99 -24.67
C GLN A 107 43.94 -59.11 -23.26
N ASP A 108 44.36 -58.23 -22.32
CA ASP A 108 43.94 -58.28 -20.91
C ASP A 108 43.28 -56.98 -20.40
N PHE A 109 43.21 -55.95 -21.25
CA PHE A 109 42.68 -54.63 -20.88
C PHE A 109 42.01 -53.94 -22.07
N LEU A 110 41.19 -52.94 -21.77
CA LEU A 110 40.55 -52.06 -22.72
C LEU A 110 41.19 -50.69 -22.59
N GLU A 111 41.90 -50.27 -23.63
CA GLU A 111 42.48 -48.93 -23.75
C GLU A 111 41.38 -47.95 -24.16
N TYR A 112 41.35 -46.76 -23.56
CA TYR A 112 40.42 -45.72 -23.96
C TYR A 112 41.08 -44.34 -24.07
N ILE A 113 40.50 -43.54 -24.96
CA ILE A 113 40.82 -42.13 -25.15
C ILE A 113 39.53 -41.31 -25.06
N VAL A 114 39.59 -40.20 -24.34
CA VAL A 114 38.49 -39.24 -24.22
C VAL A 114 39.04 -37.82 -24.21
N LYS A 115 38.30 -36.91 -24.85
CA LYS A 115 38.61 -35.49 -24.83
C LYS A 115 37.88 -34.83 -23.64
N THR A 116 38.64 -34.36 -22.67
CA THR A 116 38.16 -33.67 -21.46
C THR A 116 38.43 -32.15 -21.56
N PRO A 117 37.84 -31.31 -20.69
CA PRO A 117 38.18 -29.88 -20.61
C PRO A 117 39.68 -29.62 -20.41
N ASP A 118 40.37 -30.51 -19.68
CA ASP A 118 41.82 -30.44 -19.42
C ASP A 118 42.67 -31.00 -20.57
N GLY A 119 42.05 -31.41 -21.68
CA GLY A 119 42.70 -32.00 -22.84
C GLY A 119 42.38 -33.48 -23.06
N LEU A 120 43.13 -34.12 -23.95
CA LEU A 120 42.99 -35.55 -24.26
C LEU A 120 43.52 -36.38 -23.10
N LYS A 121 42.66 -37.22 -22.52
CA LYS A 121 43.04 -38.23 -21.53
C LYS A 121 43.05 -39.61 -22.17
N LYS A 122 44.06 -40.39 -21.83
CA LYS A 122 44.27 -41.77 -22.28
C LYS A 122 44.54 -42.65 -21.08
N ASN A 123 43.83 -43.77 -20.96
CA ASN A 123 43.91 -44.66 -19.80
C ASN A 123 43.40 -46.08 -20.15
N THR A 124 43.41 -47.03 -19.20
CA THR A 124 43.09 -48.44 -19.45
C THR A 124 42.17 -49.04 -18.38
N ILE A 125 41.26 -49.94 -18.75
CA ILE A 125 40.39 -50.71 -17.84
C ILE A 125 40.78 -52.19 -17.95
N ALA A 126 41.10 -52.87 -16.84
CA ALA A 126 41.38 -54.31 -16.92
C ALA A 126 40.07 -55.06 -17.23
N ILE A 127 40.11 -56.06 -18.11
CA ILE A 127 38.89 -56.78 -18.55
C ILE A 127 38.14 -57.41 -17.37
N LYS A 128 38.87 -57.92 -16.37
CA LYS A 128 38.33 -58.48 -15.13
C LYS A 128 37.49 -57.48 -14.30
N ASP A 129 37.71 -56.18 -14.51
CA ASP A 129 37.00 -55.12 -13.79
C ASP A 129 35.68 -54.75 -14.49
N ILE A 130 35.42 -55.29 -15.70
CA ILE A 130 34.18 -55.10 -16.45
C ILE A 130 33.26 -56.30 -16.20
N PRO A 131 32.19 -56.16 -15.40
CA PRO A 131 31.33 -57.28 -15.02
C PRO A 131 30.71 -57.96 -16.24
N ASN A 132 30.72 -59.29 -16.24
CA ASN A 132 30.12 -60.14 -17.29
C ASN A 132 30.69 -59.90 -18.71
N PHE A 133 31.89 -59.32 -18.82
CA PHE A 133 32.59 -59.16 -20.09
C PHE A 133 33.61 -60.28 -20.29
N ASN A 134 33.35 -61.16 -21.26
CA ASN A 134 34.34 -62.12 -21.74
C ASN A 134 34.62 -61.84 -23.22
N PRO A 135 35.80 -61.30 -23.57
CA PRO A 135 36.14 -60.93 -24.95
C PRO A 135 36.24 -62.13 -25.90
N GLN A 136 36.35 -63.36 -25.37
CA GLN A 136 36.46 -64.59 -26.16
C GLN A 136 35.10 -65.19 -26.56
N LEU A 137 33.99 -64.60 -26.12
CA LEU A 137 32.64 -65.08 -26.41
C LEU A 137 31.81 -63.98 -27.11
N PRO A 138 30.94 -64.34 -28.07
CA PRO A 138 30.01 -63.38 -28.65
C PRO A 138 29.02 -62.88 -27.59
N LEU A 139 28.82 -61.56 -27.55
CA LEU A 139 27.85 -60.92 -26.64
C LEU A 139 26.47 -60.81 -27.31
N THR A 140 25.41 -61.01 -26.53
CA THR A 140 24.07 -60.58 -26.94
C THR A 140 23.95 -59.05 -26.90
N ILE A 141 22.94 -58.49 -27.56
CA ILE A 141 22.67 -57.04 -27.51
C ILE A 141 22.49 -56.55 -26.07
N GLU A 142 21.80 -57.32 -25.22
CA GLU A 142 21.59 -56.96 -23.82
C GLU A 142 22.89 -56.99 -23.00
N GLN A 143 23.76 -57.99 -23.25
CA GLN A 143 25.08 -58.06 -22.62
C GLN A 143 25.98 -56.91 -23.09
N LEU A 144 25.93 -56.55 -24.37
CA LEU A 144 26.69 -55.43 -24.92
C LEU A 144 26.30 -54.09 -24.28
N GLN A 145 25.01 -53.86 -24.03
CA GLN A 145 24.55 -52.67 -23.31
C GLN A 145 25.06 -52.65 -21.87
N LYS A 146 25.01 -53.78 -21.15
CA LYS A 146 25.57 -53.89 -19.78
C LYS A 146 27.09 -53.63 -19.74
N VAL A 147 27.82 -54.13 -20.73
CA VAL A 147 29.26 -53.89 -20.89
C VAL A 147 29.54 -52.42 -21.17
N LYS A 148 28.79 -51.79 -22.10
CA LYS A 148 28.88 -50.35 -22.38
C LYS A 148 28.65 -49.53 -21.11
N SER A 149 27.56 -49.79 -20.38
CA SER A 149 27.25 -49.08 -19.13
C SER A 149 28.36 -49.25 -18.09
N SER A 150 28.93 -50.46 -17.96
CA SER A 150 30.02 -50.73 -17.01
C SER A 150 31.30 -49.96 -17.36
N ILE A 151 31.66 -49.88 -18.65
CA ILE A 151 32.82 -49.11 -19.11
C ILE A 151 32.64 -47.63 -18.77
N LEU A 152 31.46 -47.06 -19.12
CA LEU A 152 31.15 -45.66 -18.86
C LEU A 152 31.10 -45.35 -17.35
N GLU A 153 30.58 -46.26 -16.52
CA GLU A 153 30.57 -46.12 -15.07
C GLU A 153 32.01 -46.07 -14.51
N ILE A 154 32.90 -46.96 -14.98
CA ILE A 154 34.30 -47.00 -14.57
C ILE A 154 35.01 -45.70 -14.95
N THR A 155 34.85 -45.21 -16.19
CA THR A 155 35.48 -43.96 -16.63
C THR A 155 34.89 -42.73 -15.96
N SER A 156 33.61 -42.76 -15.60
CA SER A 156 32.95 -41.69 -14.84
C SER A 156 33.49 -41.62 -13.40
N LYS A 157 33.62 -42.75 -12.71
CA LYS A 157 34.24 -42.83 -11.37
C LYS A 157 35.70 -42.34 -11.35
N ARG A 158 36.42 -42.48 -12.47
CA ARG A 158 37.78 -41.96 -12.66
C ARG A 158 37.84 -40.47 -13.01
N GLY A 159 36.70 -39.83 -13.28
CA GLY A 159 36.62 -38.44 -13.71
C GLY A 159 37.05 -38.21 -15.16
N ASP A 160 37.07 -39.27 -15.98
CA ASP A 160 37.49 -39.21 -17.38
C ASP A 160 36.31 -38.97 -18.32
N THR A 161 35.12 -39.44 -17.95
CA THR A 161 33.86 -39.11 -18.63
C THR A 161 32.97 -38.37 -17.64
N GLN A 162 32.84 -37.04 -17.78
CA GLN A 162 31.94 -36.24 -16.94
C GLN A 162 30.60 -36.07 -17.63
N GLU A 163 29.56 -36.73 -17.12
CA GLU A 163 28.19 -36.58 -17.60
C GLU A 163 27.81 -35.10 -17.64
N LYS A 164 27.32 -34.65 -18.79
CA LYS A 164 26.97 -33.25 -19.02
C LYS A 164 25.48 -33.06 -18.97
N VAL A 165 25.04 -31.92 -18.44
CA VAL A 165 23.66 -31.49 -18.61
C VAL A 165 23.41 -31.27 -20.10
N ILE A 166 22.35 -31.87 -20.64
CA ILE A 166 21.95 -31.72 -22.05
C ILE A 166 20.57 -31.08 -22.21
N GLY A 167 19.86 -30.84 -21.11
CA GLY A 167 18.58 -30.15 -21.10
C GLY A 167 17.84 -30.25 -19.79
N THR A 168 16.59 -29.85 -19.81
CA THR A 168 15.63 -29.99 -18.70
C THR A 168 14.46 -30.86 -19.12
N LEU A 169 13.82 -31.46 -18.13
CA LEU A 169 12.59 -32.21 -18.28
C LEU A 169 11.49 -31.54 -17.46
N SER A 170 10.41 -31.11 -18.10
CA SER A 170 9.23 -30.54 -17.44
C SER A 170 8.11 -31.58 -17.36
N ILE A 171 7.78 -32.01 -16.15
CA ILE A 171 6.71 -32.96 -15.86
C ILE A 171 5.42 -32.15 -15.69
N GLY A 172 4.43 -32.45 -16.55
CA GLY A 172 3.22 -31.63 -16.67
C GLY A 172 2.36 -31.59 -15.41
N VAL A 173 1.65 -30.48 -15.24
CA VAL A 173 0.61 -30.32 -14.21
C VAL A 173 -0.63 -31.11 -14.63
N GLU A 174 -1.23 -31.85 -13.69
CA GLU A 174 -2.46 -32.60 -13.94
C GLU A 174 -3.60 -31.64 -14.31
N ASP A 175 -4.41 -32.02 -15.30
CA ASP A 175 -5.50 -31.19 -15.86
C ASP A 175 -5.07 -29.80 -16.38
N PHE A 176 -3.79 -29.62 -16.72
CA PHE A 176 -3.31 -28.37 -17.29
C PHE A 176 -3.98 -28.07 -18.63
N LYS A 177 -4.77 -26.99 -18.65
CA LYS A 177 -5.40 -26.46 -19.86
C LYS A 177 -5.04 -24.98 -20.01
N PRO A 178 -4.22 -24.63 -21.00
CA PRO A 178 -3.72 -23.25 -21.13
C PRO A 178 -4.87 -22.27 -21.37
N PHE A 179 -4.70 -21.05 -20.88
CA PHE A 179 -5.59 -19.95 -21.22
C PHE A 179 -5.47 -19.59 -22.70
N HIS A 180 -6.53 -19.00 -23.26
CA HIS A 180 -6.53 -18.58 -24.66
C HIS A 180 -5.76 -17.27 -24.87
N TYR A 181 -5.04 -17.22 -25.99
CA TYR A 181 -4.60 -15.95 -26.56
C TYR A 181 -5.80 -15.15 -27.09
N ALA A 182 -5.65 -13.83 -27.17
CA ALA A 182 -6.63 -12.94 -27.82
C ALA A 182 -6.98 -13.37 -29.25
N SER A 183 -5.99 -13.85 -30.01
CA SER A 183 -6.17 -14.35 -31.38
C SER A 183 -7.00 -15.64 -31.47
N GLN A 184 -7.09 -16.41 -30.38
CA GLN A 184 -7.93 -17.61 -30.28
C GLN A 184 -9.38 -17.27 -29.90
N GLY A 185 -9.62 -16.05 -29.41
CA GLY A 185 -10.93 -15.55 -29.00
C GLY A 185 -11.50 -16.22 -27.74
N VAL A 186 -12.60 -15.65 -27.25
CA VAL A 186 -13.37 -16.18 -26.12
C VAL A 186 -14.37 -17.23 -26.65
N PRO A 187 -14.36 -18.47 -26.13
CA PRO A 187 -15.30 -19.50 -26.56
C PRO A 187 -16.76 -19.11 -26.35
N ILE A 188 -17.64 -19.47 -27.30
CA ILE A 188 -19.10 -19.27 -27.18
C ILE A 188 -19.70 -20.26 -26.15
N ASN A 189 -19.16 -21.49 -26.09
CA ASN A 189 -19.57 -22.48 -25.10
C ASN A 189 -19.16 -22.01 -23.70
N SER A 190 -20.13 -21.86 -22.80
CA SER A 190 -19.91 -21.32 -21.45
C SER A 190 -18.97 -22.18 -20.60
N THR A 191 -19.04 -23.51 -20.69
CA THR A 191 -18.14 -24.40 -19.94
C THR A 191 -16.71 -24.28 -20.44
N LEU A 192 -16.52 -24.28 -21.76
CA LEU A 192 -15.19 -24.10 -22.35
C LEU A 192 -14.64 -22.70 -22.05
N LYS A 193 -15.48 -21.66 -22.11
CA LYS A 193 -15.12 -20.29 -21.74
C LYS A 193 -14.53 -20.26 -20.34
N GLU A 194 -15.24 -20.79 -19.34
CA GLU A 194 -14.75 -20.76 -17.95
C GLU A 194 -13.44 -21.53 -17.75
N GLN A 195 -13.03 -22.42 -18.65
CA GLN A 195 -11.76 -23.15 -18.55
C GLN A 195 -10.56 -22.40 -19.14
N VAL A 196 -10.77 -21.52 -20.14
CA VAL A 196 -9.67 -20.93 -20.93
C VAL A 196 -9.70 -19.40 -21.02
N ALA A 197 -10.84 -18.79 -20.69
CA ALA A 197 -11.05 -17.35 -20.53
C ALA A 197 -12.01 -17.14 -19.34
N PRO A 198 -11.56 -17.49 -18.13
CA PRO A 198 -12.41 -17.59 -16.93
C PRO A 198 -12.93 -16.23 -16.46
N SER A 199 -14.12 -16.23 -15.88
CA SER A 199 -14.66 -15.07 -15.15
C SER A 199 -13.94 -14.84 -13.81
N VAL A 200 -14.04 -13.63 -13.23
CA VAL A 200 -13.61 -13.33 -11.85
C VAL A 200 -14.09 -14.39 -10.85
N LYS A 201 -15.34 -14.85 -10.99
CA LYS A 201 -15.91 -15.88 -10.12
C LYS A 201 -15.08 -17.16 -10.18
N THR A 202 -14.84 -17.69 -11.37
CA THR A 202 -14.05 -18.92 -11.57
C THR A 202 -12.60 -18.74 -11.13
N LEU A 203 -12.01 -17.58 -11.43
CA LEU A 203 -10.65 -17.22 -11.01
C LEU A 203 -10.49 -17.27 -9.48
N VAL A 204 -11.46 -16.72 -8.75
CA VAL A 204 -11.50 -16.76 -7.28
C VAL A 204 -11.77 -18.17 -6.77
N GLU A 205 -12.76 -18.89 -7.32
CA GLU A 205 -13.06 -20.28 -6.92
C GLU A 205 -11.86 -21.23 -7.09
N LYS A 206 -11.03 -20.99 -8.11
CA LYS A 206 -9.81 -21.76 -8.38
C LYS A 206 -8.55 -21.18 -7.73
N ASN A 207 -8.68 -20.15 -6.89
CA ASN A 207 -7.57 -19.50 -6.21
C ASN A 207 -6.42 -19.14 -7.16
N ILE A 208 -6.72 -18.46 -8.27
CA ILE A 208 -5.70 -18.06 -9.25
C ILE A 208 -4.65 -17.12 -8.63
N MET A 209 -5.04 -16.36 -7.61
CA MET A 209 -4.18 -15.39 -6.92
C MET A 209 -2.93 -16.06 -6.37
N GLU A 210 -3.01 -17.31 -5.89
CA GLU A 210 -1.84 -18.07 -5.44
C GLU A 210 -0.83 -18.29 -6.58
N ILE A 211 -1.29 -18.64 -7.78
CA ILE A 211 -0.42 -18.86 -8.95
C ILE A 211 0.24 -17.56 -9.39
N LEU A 212 -0.56 -16.50 -9.58
CA LEU A 212 -0.07 -15.20 -10.02
C LEU A 212 0.91 -14.61 -9.01
N PHE A 213 0.61 -14.75 -7.72
CA PHE A 213 1.48 -14.24 -6.67
C PHE A 213 2.87 -14.88 -6.73
N GLY A 214 2.95 -16.21 -6.92
CA GLY A 214 4.24 -16.89 -7.04
C GLY A 214 5.04 -16.52 -8.30
N ARG A 215 4.38 -16.09 -9.38
CA ARG A 215 5.06 -15.53 -10.58
C ARG A 215 5.61 -14.13 -10.30
N TRP A 216 4.78 -13.27 -9.69
CA TRP A 216 5.19 -11.90 -9.34
C TRP A 216 6.32 -11.89 -8.30
N PHE A 217 6.19 -12.67 -7.22
CA PHE A 217 7.18 -12.79 -6.15
C PHE A 217 8.59 -13.14 -6.66
N LEU A 218 8.67 -13.97 -7.70
CA LEU A 218 9.94 -14.46 -8.25
C LEU A 218 10.36 -13.74 -9.54
N ASP A 219 9.80 -12.54 -9.77
CA ASP A 219 10.14 -11.66 -10.89
C ASP A 219 10.09 -12.35 -12.27
N ASP A 220 8.95 -13.01 -12.55
CA ASP A 220 8.67 -13.58 -13.87
C ASP A 220 8.24 -12.51 -14.89
N ASP A 221 8.82 -12.56 -16.09
CA ASP A 221 8.54 -11.65 -17.20
C ASP A 221 7.65 -12.28 -18.30
N ASP A 222 7.36 -13.59 -18.23
CA ASP A 222 6.72 -14.36 -19.31
C ASP A 222 5.44 -15.09 -18.88
N ALA A 223 4.66 -14.47 -18.00
CA ALA A 223 3.35 -14.96 -17.55
C ALA A 223 2.26 -14.78 -18.63
N HIS A 224 2.43 -15.43 -19.79
CA HIS A 224 1.50 -15.38 -20.92
C HIS A 224 0.48 -16.54 -20.91
N PRO A 225 -0.62 -16.49 -21.69
CA PRO A 225 -1.75 -17.42 -21.58
C PRO A 225 -1.39 -18.91 -21.62
N HIS A 226 -0.43 -19.33 -22.45
CA HIS A 226 -0.05 -20.76 -22.54
C HIS A 226 0.84 -21.27 -21.40
N ASN A 227 1.39 -20.38 -20.57
CA ASN A 227 2.20 -20.75 -19.40
C ASN A 227 1.34 -20.89 -18.13
N LEU A 228 0.05 -20.57 -18.23
CA LEU A 228 -0.88 -20.47 -17.12
C LEU A 228 -2.19 -21.21 -17.41
N SER A 229 -2.75 -21.81 -16.36
CA SER A 229 -4.07 -22.44 -16.37
C SER A 229 -4.73 -22.27 -15.00
N LEU A 230 -5.99 -22.70 -14.87
CA LEU A 230 -6.63 -22.79 -13.56
C LEU A 230 -5.99 -23.87 -12.65
N ALA A 231 -5.42 -24.92 -13.24
CA ALA A 231 -4.80 -26.02 -12.51
C ALA A 231 -3.41 -25.64 -11.97
N GLY A 232 -2.66 -24.85 -12.73
CA GLY A 232 -1.28 -24.54 -12.40
C GLY A 232 -0.52 -23.81 -13.49
N ASP A 233 0.80 -23.83 -13.38
CA ASP A 233 1.70 -23.07 -14.23
C ASP A 233 2.97 -23.85 -14.64
N ILE A 234 3.52 -23.46 -15.80
CA ILE A 234 4.66 -24.13 -16.47
C ILE A 234 5.63 -23.09 -17.05
N ASP A 235 6.82 -23.55 -17.47
CA ASP A 235 7.89 -22.74 -18.07
C ASP A 235 8.46 -21.69 -17.11
N PHE A 236 9.70 -21.94 -16.63
CA PHE A 236 10.34 -21.17 -15.56
C PHE A 236 11.65 -20.50 -15.99
N ASP A 237 11.93 -20.42 -17.30
CA ASP A 237 13.20 -19.89 -17.82
C ASP A 237 13.24 -18.35 -17.96
N MET A 238 12.20 -17.66 -17.52
CA MET A 238 12.07 -16.19 -17.50
C MET A 238 11.87 -15.61 -16.10
N PHE A 239 12.08 -16.44 -15.07
CA PHE A 239 12.08 -16.03 -13.66
C PHE A 239 13.41 -15.41 -13.28
N PHE A 240 13.40 -14.65 -12.17
CA PHE A 240 14.55 -13.84 -11.76
C PHE A 240 15.02 -12.99 -12.93
N TYR A 241 14.06 -12.35 -13.60
CA TYR A 241 14.28 -11.76 -14.92
C TYR A 241 15.39 -10.72 -14.91
N TRP A 242 15.49 -9.96 -13.82
CA TRP A 242 16.60 -9.04 -13.56
C TRP A 242 17.98 -9.69 -13.72
N PHE A 243 18.12 -11.00 -13.48
CA PHE A 243 19.35 -11.77 -13.67
C PHE A 243 19.37 -12.57 -14.98
N THR A 244 18.27 -13.23 -15.37
CA THR A 244 18.24 -14.18 -16.50
C THR A 244 18.17 -13.51 -17.88
N ILE A 245 17.70 -12.27 -17.96
CA ILE A 245 17.50 -11.54 -19.23
C ILE A 245 18.74 -11.47 -20.12
N HIS A 246 19.95 -11.41 -19.54
CA HIS A 246 21.16 -11.32 -20.35
C HIS A 246 21.49 -12.63 -21.07
N MET A 247 21.08 -13.78 -20.53
CA MET A 247 21.21 -15.07 -21.22
C MET A 247 20.28 -15.15 -22.44
N LYS A 248 19.14 -14.44 -22.38
CA LYS A 248 18.06 -14.40 -23.38
C LYS A 248 18.17 -13.31 -24.45
N VAL A 249 19.11 -12.38 -24.26
CA VAL A 249 19.22 -11.10 -24.99
C VAL A 249 18.01 -10.19 -24.72
N PRO A 250 18.21 -8.96 -24.20
CA PRO A 250 17.13 -8.00 -24.01
C PRO A 250 16.39 -7.69 -25.32
N ARG A 251 15.06 -7.63 -25.29
CA ARG A 251 14.29 -7.24 -26.48
C ARG A 251 14.56 -5.76 -26.78
N LYS A 252 14.89 -5.43 -28.04
CA LYS A 252 15.35 -4.09 -28.50
C LYS A 252 14.44 -2.90 -28.13
N VAL A 253 13.17 -3.15 -27.78
CA VAL A 253 12.14 -2.13 -27.52
C VAL A 253 11.77 -2.02 -26.04
N ILE A 254 12.25 -2.96 -25.19
CA ILE A 254 12.00 -2.94 -23.74
C ILE A 254 12.99 -1.97 -23.10
N GLY A 255 12.47 -0.97 -22.38
CA GLY A 255 13.28 -0.06 -21.58
C GLY A 255 14.03 -0.83 -20.48
N ILE A 256 15.34 -0.60 -20.41
CA ILE A 256 16.33 -0.95 -19.36
C ILE A 256 16.03 -2.22 -18.53
N PRO A 257 16.88 -3.28 -18.60
CA PRO A 257 16.71 -4.46 -17.75
C PRO A 257 16.71 -4.08 -16.27
N LYS A 258 15.80 -4.69 -15.50
CA LYS A 258 15.79 -4.58 -14.02
C LYS A 258 17.16 -5.01 -13.50
N GLU A 259 17.72 -4.27 -12.55
CA GLU A 259 19.06 -4.55 -12.01
C GLU A 259 19.01 -5.34 -10.69
N HIS A 260 17.84 -5.42 -10.05
CA HIS A 260 17.62 -6.06 -8.74
C HIS A 260 16.13 -6.42 -8.56
N VAL A 261 15.79 -7.06 -7.44
CA VAL A 261 14.41 -7.40 -7.04
C VAL A 261 13.59 -6.13 -6.76
N THR A 262 12.42 -6.00 -7.37
CA THR A 262 11.57 -4.79 -7.25
C THR A 262 10.12 -5.09 -6.85
N LEU A 263 9.87 -5.86 -5.79
CA LEU A 263 8.51 -5.92 -5.23
C LEU A 263 8.26 -4.65 -4.44
N THR A 264 7.11 -4.01 -4.67
CA THR A 264 6.77 -2.74 -4.03
C THR A 264 5.44 -2.84 -3.31
N VAL A 265 5.27 -1.98 -2.30
CA VAL A 265 3.99 -1.85 -1.57
C VAL A 265 2.86 -1.45 -2.51
N ARG A 266 3.11 -0.60 -3.51
CA ARG A 266 2.10 -0.19 -4.50
C ARG A 266 1.64 -1.34 -5.38
N ASP A 267 2.57 -2.16 -5.87
CA ASP A 267 2.19 -3.35 -6.65
C ASP A 267 1.46 -4.36 -5.77
N TYR A 268 1.87 -4.52 -4.51
CA TYR A 268 1.17 -5.37 -3.56
C TYR A 268 -0.27 -4.88 -3.28
N GLU A 269 -0.49 -3.57 -3.16
CA GLU A 269 -1.81 -2.95 -3.02
C GLU A 269 -2.69 -3.21 -4.26
N ALA A 270 -2.18 -2.87 -5.43
CA ALA A 270 -2.89 -2.94 -6.71
C ALA A 270 -3.05 -4.37 -7.25
N PHE A 271 -2.37 -5.35 -6.65
CA PHE A 271 -2.28 -6.73 -7.13
C PHE A 271 -3.67 -7.34 -7.45
N PRO A 272 -3.86 -7.96 -8.63
CA PRO A 272 -2.83 -8.36 -9.59
C PRO A 272 -2.42 -7.29 -10.62
N ASN A 273 -2.93 -6.06 -10.56
CA ASN A 273 -2.60 -4.99 -11.52
C ASN A 273 -1.26 -4.33 -11.21
N VAL A 274 -0.18 -5.10 -11.34
CA VAL A 274 1.17 -4.62 -11.06
C VAL A 274 1.64 -3.66 -12.14
N GLN A 275 2.41 -2.64 -11.76
CA GLN A 275 2.93 -1.62 -12.68
C GLN A 275 4.42 -1.37 -12.44
N GLN A 276 4.86 -1.32 -11.19
CA GLN A 276 6.24 -0.95 -10.84
C GLN A 276 7.22 -2.10 -11.06
N SER A 277 6.76 -3.32 -10.89
CA SER A 277 7.50 -4.53 -11.26
C SER A 277 7.55 -4.75 -12.77
N MET A 278 6.78 -4.00 -13.59
CA MET A 278 6.90 -3.98 -15.05
C MET A 278 7.16 -5.36 -15.71
N PRO A 279 6.40 -6.45 -15.41
CA PRO A 279 6.50 -7.67 -16.21
C PRO A 279 6.10 -7.39 -17.66
N TYR A 280 6.75 -8.01 -18.64
CA TYR A 280 6.37 -7.83 -20.04
C TYR A 280 5.05 -8.53 -20.36
N HIS A 281 4.92 -9.83 -20.03
CA HIS A 281 3.65 -10.54 -20.14
C HIS A 281 3.01 -10.64 -18.76
N TRP A 282 1.77 -10.17 -18.64
CA TRP A 282 1.02 -10.24 -17.40
C TRP A 282 -0.49 -10.36 -17.65
N PRO A 283 -1.26 -11.18 -16.90
CA PRO A 283 -2.66 -11.46 -17.21
C PRO A 283 -3.60 -10.25 -17.29
N PRO A 284 -3.52 -9.25 -16.39
CA PRO A 284 -4.31 -8.02 -16.47
C PRO A 284 -3.94 -7.06 -17.60
N TYR A 285 -2.85 -7.27 -18.34
CA TYR A 285 -2.42 -6.33 -19.37
C TYR A 285 -3.24 -6.52 -20.64
N GLU A 286 -3.68 -5.40 -21.25
CA GLU A 286 -4.39 -5.44 -22.52
C GLU A 286 -3.49 -5.95 -23.65
N HIS A 287 -2.20 -5.64 -23.55
CA HIS A 287 -1.19 -6.11 -24.47
C HIS A 287 0.16 -6.31 -23.77
N PRO A 288 1.01 -7.22 -24.28
CA PRO A 288 2.36 -7.38 -23.77
C PRO A 288 3.16 -6.08 -23.81
N GLY A 289 3.99 -5.88 -22.80
CA GLY A 289 4.88 -4.74 -22.67
C GLY A 289 4.20 -3.39 -22.43
N GLN A 290 2.90 -3.38 -22.07
CA GLN A 290 2.13 -2.16 -21.79
C GLN A 290 2.85 -1.21 -20.83
N GLU A 291 3.40 -1.72 -19.75
CA GLU A 291 4.11 -0.92 -18.74
C GLU A 291 5.62 -0.76 -19.04
N THR A 292 6.21 -1.66 -19.83
CA THR A 292 7.67 -1.68 -20.10
C THR A 292 8.10 -0.84 -21.31
N ILE A 293 7.21 -0.56 -22.25
CA ILE A 293 7.55 0.13 -23.51
C ILE A 293 7.27 1.63 -23.34
N PRO A 294 8.29 2.51 -23.36
CA PRO A 294 8.13 3.93 -23.06
C PRO A 294 7.16 4.63 -24.03
N LEU A 295 6.31 5.53 -23.52
CA LEU A 295 5.34 6.29 -24.31
C LEU A 295 6.04 7.39 -25.13
N ILE A 296 6.28 7.15 -26.43
CA ILE A 296 6.95 8.15 -27.30
C ILE A 296 5.92 9.02 -28.05
N ILE A 297 4.78 8.46 -28.48
CA ILE A 297 3.65 9.19 -29.13
C ILE A 297 2.30 8.52 -28.81
N PRO A 298 1.35 9.20 -28.13
CA PRO A 298 0.00 8.67 -27.88
C PRO A 298 -0.76 8.34 -29.19
N GLY A 299 -1.44 7.19 -29.24
CA GLY A 299 -2.27 6.74 -30.38
C GLY A 299 -1.59 5.88 -31.45
N VAL A 300 -0.33 6.15 -31.82
CA VAL A 300 0.45 5.29 -32.75
C VAL A 300 0.97 4.05 -32.02
N GLN A 301 1.40 4.22 -30.76
CA GLN A 301 1.90 3.13 -29.93
C GLN A 301 0.81 2.16 -29.51
N GLU A 302 -0.39 2.62 -29.15
CA GLU A 302 -1.51 1.73 -28.80
C GLU A 302 -1.88 0.78 -29.95
N GLN A 303 -1.78 1.25 -31.21
CA GLN A 303 -2.01 0.40 -32.38
C GLN A 303 -0.88 -0.62 -32.59
N ALA A 304 0.38 -0.23 -32.35
CA ALA A 304 1.52 -1.13 -32.45
C ALA A 304 1.54 -2.18 -31.32
N LEU A 305 1.19 -1.78 -30.10
CA LEU A 305 1.14 -2.67 -28.94
C LEU A 305 0.01 -3.70 -29.06
N LYS A 306 -1.13 -3.34 -29.66
CA LYS A 306 -2.23 -4.28 -30.01
C LYS A 306 -1.82 -5.37 -31.01
N MET A 307 -0.73 -5.18 -31.75
CA MET A 307 -0.20 -6.18 -32.67
C MET A 307 0.83 -7.12 -32.03
N LEU A 308 1.21 -6.90 -30.75
CA LEU A 308 2.13 -7.78 -30.06
C LEU A 308 1.47 -9.14 -29.75
N PRO A 309 2.17 -10.26 -30.02
CA PRO A 309 1.60 -11.60 -29.88
C PRO A 309 1.42 -11.98 -28.40
N LYS A 310 0.62 -13.01 -28.14
CA LYS A 310 0.42 -13.61 -26.81
C LYS A 310 -0.36 -12.79 -25.77
N ALA A 311 -1.16 -11.80 -26.18
CA ALA A 311 -2.12 -11.15 -25.29
C ALA A 311 -3.20 -12.13 -24.76
N TYR A 312 -3.73 -11.89 -23.56
CA TYR A 312 -4.83 -12.68 -22.99
C TYR A 312 -6.15 -12.45 -23.72
N ALA A 313 -7.01 -13.46 -23.78
CA ALA A 313 -8.33 -13.33 -24.39
C ALA A 313 -9.28 -12.41 -23.60
N ASP A 314 -9.16 -12.35 -22.27
CA ASP A 314 -9.97 -11.49 -21.41
C ASP A 314 -9.16 -10.95 -20.21
N PRO A 315 -8.22 -10.01 -20.43
CA PRO A 315 -7.38 -9.45 -19.37
C PRO A 315 -8.21 -8.67 -18.33
N GLY A 316 -9.39 -8.16 -18.71
CA GLY A 316 -10.27 -7.42 -17.81
C GLY A 316 -10.82 -8.25 -16.65
N GLU A 317 -11.04 -9.56 -16.83
CA GLU A 317 -11.45 -10.46 -15.74
C GLU A 317 -10.34 -10.59 -14.69
N PHE A 318 -9.08 -10.68 -15.10
CA PHE A 318 -7.93 -10.71 -14.17
C PHE A 318 -7.78 -9.37 -13.44
N ALA A 319 -7.90 -8.25 -14.16
CA ALA A 319 -7.78 -6.92 -13.58
C ALA A 319 -8.82 -6.64 -12.48
N ARG A 320 -10.05 -7.16 -12.65
CA ARG A 320 -11.14 -7.04 -11.67
C ARG A 320 -10.89 -7.79 -10.36
N LEU A 321 -9.91 -8.69 -10.27
CA LEU A 321 -9.53 -9.32 -8.99
C LEU A 321 -9.05 -8.30 -7.95
N ALA A 322 -8.52 -7.15 -8.37
CA ALA A 322 -8.15 -6.07 -7.45
C ALA A 322 -9.36 -5.45 -6.72
N GLN A 323 -10.57 -5.60 -7.26
CA GLN A 323 -11.82 -5.09 -6.68
C GLN A 323 -12.54 -6.13 -5.81
N ASN A 324 -12.02 -7.35 -5.73
CA ASN A 324 -12.67 -8.47 -5.05
C ASN A 324 -12.01 -8.76 -3.69
N SER A 325 -12.77 -8.63 -2.60
CA SER A 325 -12.26 -8.84 -1.24
C SER A 325 -11.71 -10.25 -1.01
N LEU A 326 -12.37 -11.29 -1.52
CA LEU A 326 -11.91 -12.67 -1.38
C LEU A 326 -10.62 -12.92 -2.16
N ALA A 327 -10.45 -12.32 -3.35
CA ALA A 327 -9.18 -12.37 -4.08
C ALA A 327 -8.04 -11.70 -3.29
N GLN A 328 -8.31 -10.59 -2.61
CA GLN A 328 -7.32 -9.93 -1.76
C GLN A 328 -6.98 -10.76 -0.49
N GLU A 329 -7.95 -11.48 0.07
CA GLU A 329 -7.67 -12.47 1.12
C GLU A 329 -6.79 -13.61 0.59
N GLN A 330 -7.06 -14.11 -0.62
CA GLN A 330 -6.24 -15.13 -1.28
C GLN A 330 -4.81 -14.66 -1.55
N LYS A 331 -4.62 -13.39 -1.92
CA LYS A 331 -3.28 -12.77 -2.07
C LYS A 331 -2.49 -12.86 -0.77
N LEU A 332 -3.08 -12.41 0.34
CA LEU A 332 -2.42 -12.46 1.65
C LEU A 332 -2.16 -13.90 2.09
N ALA A 333 -3.10 -14.82 1.88
CA ALA A 333 -2.92 -16.23 2.17
C ALA A 333 -1.76 -16.85 1.36
N ALA A 334 -1.63 -16.50 0.08
CA ALA A 334 -0.52 -16.95 -0.76
C ALA A 334 0.83 -16.38 -0.29
N ALA A 335 0.86 -15.10 0.09
CA ALA A 335 2.03 -14.45 0.65
C ALA A 335 2.48 -15.12 1.96
N LEU A 336 1.55 -15.35 2.88
CA LEU A 336 1.80 -16.08 4.13
C LEU A 336 2.33 -17.48 3.85
N LYS A 337 1.72 -18.21 2.92
CA LYS A 337 2.16 -19.56 2.58
C LYS A 337 3.62 -19.55 2.09
N ALA A 338 3.98 -18.64 1.19
CA ALA A 338 5.37 -18.48 0.74
C ALA A 338 6.33 -18.11 1.87
N LEU A 339 5.93 -17.20 2.77
CA LEU A 339 6.76 -16.77 3.90
C LEU A 339 6.98 -17.85 4.96
N LEU A 340 5.97 -18.71 5.21
CA LEU A 340 6.00 -19.72 6.26
C LEU A 340 6.62 -21.04 5.80
N THR A 341 6.47 -21.41 4.52
CA THR A 341 7.02 -22.67 4.02
C THR A 341 8.49 -22.56 3.60
N PHE A 342 9.05 -21.34 3.53
CA PHE A 342 10.48 -21.13 3.35
C PHE A 342 11.28 -21.50 4.60
N GLN A 343 11.73 -22.75 4.60
CA GLN A 343 12.66 -23.34 5.56
C GLN A 343 14.01 -23.51 4.85
N PRO A 344 15.00 -22.62 5.08
CA PRO A 344 16.23 -22.56 4.28
C PRO A 344 16.99 -23.89 4.22
N GLU A 345 17.05 -24.61 5.32
CA GLU A 345 17.72 -25.90 5.46
C GLU A 345 17.04 -26.98 4.62
N LEU A 346 15.71 -27.04 4.70
CA LEU A 346 14.89 -27.94 3.88
C LEU A 346 15.01 -27.61 2.39
N GLN A 347 14.93 -26.33 2.02
CA GLN A 347 15.06 -25.91 0.63
C GLN A 347 16.46 -26.25 0.08
N ARG A 348 17.50 -26.06 0.88
CA ARG A 348 18.87 -26.47 0.54
C ARG A 348 18.98 -27.97 0.31
N GLN A 349 18.37 -28.79 1.16
CA GLN A 349 18.34 -30.25 0.96
C GLN A 349 17.60 -30.64 -0.32
N ARG A 350 16.44 -30.04 -0.60
CA ARG A 350 15.69 -30.27 -1.85
C ARG A 350 16.48 -29.88 -3.10
N LEU A 351 17.17 -28.75 -3.07
CA LEU A 351 18.08 -28.36 -4.16
C LEU A 351 19.26 -29.33 -4.28
N THR A 352 19.81 -29.81 -3.16
CA THR A 352 20.92 -30.79 -3.18
C THR A 352 20.49 -32.10 -3.86
N GLU A 353 19.23 -32.52 -3.71
CA GLU A 353 18.71 -33.71 -4.41
C GLU A 353 18.58 -33.50 -5.94
N LEU A 354 18.40 -32.25 -6.39
CA LEU A 354 18.28 -31.88 -7.79
C LEU A 354 19.63 -31.58 -8.46
N PHE A 355 20.58 -31.05 -7.70
CA PHE A 355 21.83 -30.50 -8.24
C PHE A 355 23.11 -31.16 -7.69
N GLY A 356 23.04 -31.85 -6.55
CA GLY A 356 24.21 -32.41 -5.87
C GLY A 356 25.32 -31.38 -5.69
N ASP A 357 26.54 -31.75 -6.08
CA ASP A 357 27.73 -30.90 -5.99
C ASP A 357 28.00 -30.07 -7.27
N LEU A 358 26.99 -29.91 -8.16
CA LEU A 358 27.18 -29.12 -9.38
C LEU A 358 27.62 -27.69 -9.02
N PRO A 359 28.72 -27.19 -9.62
CA PRO A 359 29.13 -25.81 -9.42
C PRO A 359 28.19 -24.84 -10.15
N LEU A 360 28.25 -23.56 -9.74
CA LEU A 360 27.59 -22.46 -10.45
C LEU A 360 28.02 -22.45 -11.92
N ASN A 361 29.34 -22.42 -12.18
CA ASN A 361 29.94 -22.45 -13.52
C ASN A 361 29.32 -21.40 -14.47
N TYR A 362 29.23 -20.14 -14.03
CA TYR A 362 28.67 -19.08 -14.87
C TYR A 362 29.60 -18.74 -16.05
N THR A 363 30.89 -19.11 -15.97
CA THR A 363 31.84 -18.97 -17.07
C THR A 363 31.42 -19.79 -18.30
N SER A 364 30.56 -20.80 -18.17
CA SER A 364 29.96 -21.52 -19.31
C SER A 364 29.11 -20.62 -20.22
N LEU A 365 28.73 -19.42 -19.78
CA LEU A 365 27.99 -18.46 -20.60
C LEU A 365 28.79 -17.98 -21.81
N GLU A 366 30.13 -18.12 -21.81
CA GLU A 366 30.98 -17.86 -22.98
C GLU A 366 30.58 -18.73 -24.19
N GLU A 367 29.93 -19.87 -23.98
CA GLU A 367 29.39 -20.71 -25.06
C GLU A 367 28.14 -20.12 -25.74
N THR A 368 27.39 -19.28 -25.00
CA THR A 368 26.25 -18.52 -25.53
C THR A 368 26.74 -17.29 -26.26
N ASP A 369 27.56 -16.48 -25.59
CA ASP A 369 28.15 -15.25 -26.12
C ASP A 369 29.42 -14.93 -25.29
N PRO A 370 30.60 -14.78 -25.92
CA PRO A 370 31.87 -14.50 -25.23
C PRO A 370 31.83 -13.28 -24.30
N ASP A 371 30.99 -12.29 -24.58
CA ASP A 371 30.92 -11.05 -23.81
C ASP A 371 30.06 -11.19 -22.54
N LEU A 372 29.29 -12.27 -22.39
CA LEU A 372 28.39 -12.44 -21.26
C LEU A 372 29.12 -12.58 -19.92
N ARG A 373 30.26 -13.27 -19.89
CA ARG A 373 31.01 -13.42 -18.65
C ARG A 373 31.39 -12.07 -18.04
N GLU A 374 32.05 -11.22 -18.82
CA GLU A 374 32.48 -9.89 -18.38
C GLU A 374 31.26 -9.05 -17.96
N LYS A 375 30.17 -9.16 -18.70
CA LYS A 375 28.91 -8.47 -18.38
C LYS A 375 28.34 -8.90 -17.03
N TYR A 376 28.28 -10.20 -16.73
CA TYR A 376 27.76 -10.71 -15.45
C TYR A 376 28.69 -10.36 -14.28
N GLU A 377 30.01 -10.43 -14.48
CA GLU A 377 31.00 -10.00 -13.47
C GLU A 377 30.86 -8.51 -13.12
N LYS A 378 30.52 -7.68 -14.13
CA LYS A 378 30.29 -6.24 -13.94
C LYS A 378 28.96 -5.91 -13.26
N LEU A 379 27.86 -6.54 -13.71
CA LEU A 379 26.51 -6.21 -13.23
C LEU A 379 26.20 -6.87 -11.88
N TYR A 380 26.74 -8.06 -11.63
CA TYR A 380 26.43 -8.85 -10.44
C TYR A 380 27.71 -9.34 -9.75
N PRO A 381 28.63 -8.44 -9.34
CA PRO A 381 29.92 -8.83 -8.78
C PRO A 381 29.80 -9.68 -7.50
N ARG A 382 28.67 -9.58 -6.77
CA ARG A 382 28.35 -10.43 -5.61
C ARG A 382 28.11 -11.89 -6.01
N PHE A 383 27.48 -12.12 -7.16
CA PHE A 383 27.05 -13.44 -7.62
C PHE A 383 28.03 -14.07 -8.61
N CYS A 384 28.67 -13.26 -9.45
CA CYS A 384 29.55 -13.69 -10.53
C CYS A 384 30.96 -13.12 -10.35
N ASN A 385 31.89 -13.94 -9.87
CA ASN A 385 33.32 -13.67 -9.80
C ASN A 385 34.10 -15.01 -9.69
N GLU A 386 35.43 -14.95 -9.76
CA GLU A 386 36.28 -16.15 -9.72
C GLU A 386 36.04 -17.05 -8.48
N LYS A 387 35.70 -16.44 -7.34
CA LYS A 387 35.43 -17.19 -6.10
C LYS A 387 34.05 -17.85 -6.14
N THR A 388 33.03 -17.17 -6.67
CA THR A 388 31.66 -17.70 -6.71
C THR A 388 31.45 -18.70 -7.84
N ASP A 389 32.21 -18.63 -8.93
CA ASP A 389 32.13 -19.61 -10.05
C ASP A 389 32.33 -21.06 -9.57
N LYS A 390 33.21 -21.22 -8.57
CA LYS A 390 33.59 -22.50 -7.96
C LYS A 390 32.69 -22.93 -6.81
N LYS A 391 31.75 -22.08 -6.35
CA LYS A 391 30.79 -22.45 -5.31
C LYS A 391 29.73 -23.40 -5.87
N SER A 392 29.08 -24.13 -4.97
CA SER A 392 27.92 -24.95 -5.33
C SER A 392 26.82 -24.06 -5.93
N PHE A 393 26.17 -24.55 -6.98
CA PHE A 393 24.98 -23.92 -7.55
C PHE A 393 23.86 -23.80 -6.50
N VAL A 394 23.79 -24.74 -5.55
CA VAL A 394 22.82 -24.69 -4.44
C VAL A 394 23.03 -23.44 -3.58
N ASP A 395 24.28 -23.11 -3.24
CA ASP A 395 24.59 -21.91 -2.45
C ASP A 395 24.17 -20.64 -3.19
N PHE A 396 24.46 -20.56 -4.49
CA PHE A 396 24.05 -19.45 -5.34
C PHE A 396 22.53 -19.25 -5.33
N MET A 397 21.75 -20.32 -5.53
CA MET A 397 20.30 -20.22 -5.53
C MET A 397 19.73 -19.88 -4.15
N MET A 398 20.32 -20.38 -3.06
CA MET A 398 19.90 -20.01 -1.71
C MET A 398 20.14 -18.53 -1.41
N ASP A 399 21.27 -17.96 -1.85
CA ASP A 399 21.54 -16.53 -1.73
C ASP A 399 20.49 -15.70 -2.50
N LEU A 400 20.12 -16.16 -3.71
CA LEU A 400 19.11 -15.50 -4.55
C LEU A 400 17.70 -15.59 -3.93
N TYR A 401 17.31 -16.75 -3.41
CA TYR A 401 16.02 -16.93 -2.73
C TYR A 401 15.90 -16.10 -1.47
N GLN A 402 16.99 -15.96 -0.70
CA GLN A 402 16.99 -15.12 0.49
C GLN A 402 16.74 -13.65 0.12
N GLU A 403 17.33 -13.15 -0.97
CA GLU A 403 17.10 -11.78 -1.43
C GLU A 403 15.64 -11.51 -1.78
N HIS A 404 15.00 -12.43 -2.52
CA HIS A 404 13.57 -12.36 -2.82
C HIS A 404 12.71 -12.48 -1.55
N TYR A 405 13.04 -13.42 -0.66
CA TYR A 405 12.34 -13.63 0.61
C TYR A 405 12.35 -12.37 1.47
N ASP A 406 13.52 -11.74 1.64
CA ASP A 406 13.67 -10.55 2.48
C ASP A 406 12.88 -9.37 1.92
N ASN A 407 12.90 -9.18 0.60
CA ASN A 407 12.09 -8.14 -0.07
C ASN A 407 10.59 -8.41 0.11
N LEU A 408 10.14 -9.65 -0.07
CA LEU A 408 8.75 -10.04 0.17
C LEU A 408 8.35 -9.81 1.64
N TYR A 409 9.20 -10.21 2.58
CA TYR A 409 8.98 -10.05 4.01
C TYR A 409 8.74 -8.56 4.34
N ARG A 410 9.60 -7.67 3.84
CA ARG A 410 9.45 -6.22 4.04
C ARG A 410 8.14 -5.67 3.49
N VAL A 411 7.77 -6.07 2.28
CA VAL A 411 6.57 -5.58 1.59
C VAL A 411 5.28 -6.09 2.25
N VAL A 412 5.25 -7.33 2.71
CA VAL A 412 4.04 -7.99 3.21
C VAL A 412 3.90 -7.86 4.72
N VAL A 413 4.94 -8.17 5.49
CA VAL A 413 4.85 -8.26 6.96
C VAL A 413 4.65 -6.88 7.58
N PHE A 414 5.40 -5.88 7.11
CA PHE A 414 5.30 -4.50 7.60
C PHE A 414 4.24 -3.65 6.89
N TYR A 415 3.37 -4.27 6.08
CA TYR A 415 2.35 -3.56 5.34
C TYR A 415 1.30 -2.93 6.27
N MET A 416 1.13 -1.61 6.15
CA MET A 416 0.26 -0.80 7.02
C MET A 416 -1.14 -0.53 6.47
N GLY A 417 -1.53 -1.23 5.40
CA GLY A 417 -2.85 -1.08 4.82
C GLY A 417 -2.97 0.18 3.95
N CYS A 418 -4.07 0.27 3.22
CA CYS A 418 -4.46 1.45 2.48
C CYS A 418 -5.98 1.65 2.51
N MET A 419 -6.43 2.89 2.36
CA MET A 419 -7.86 3.19 2.31
C MET A 419 -8.49 2.91 0.94
N ASP A 420 -7.64 2.86 -0.08
CA ASP A 420 -8.00 2.53 -1.46
C ASP A 420 -6.75 1.93 -2.11
N ASN A 421 -6.89 0.75 -2.69
CA ASN A 421 -5.83 0.07 -3.43
C ASN A 421 -5.66 0.57 -4.88
N GLY A 422 -6.29 1.70 -5.23
CA GLY A 422 -6.37 2.23 -6.59
C GLY A 422 -7.57 1.69 -7.38
N TYR A 423 -8.32 0.74 -6.80
CA TYR A 423 -9.47 0.07 -7.42
C TYR A 423 -10.73 0.12 -6.55
N GLY A 424 -10.77 1.00 -5.54
CA GLY A 424 -11.96 1.25 -4.71
C GLY A 424 -12.13 0.26 -3.56
N LEU A 425 -11.10 -0.52 -3.21
CA LEU A 425 -11.14 -1.47 -2.10
C LEU A 425 -10.13 -1.07 -1.00
N PRO A 426 -10.55 -0.87 0.26
CA PRO A 426 -9.63 -0.69 1.36
C PRO A 426 -8.95 -2.01 1.73
N LEU A 427 -7.66 -1.95 2.05
CA LEU A 427 -6.88 -3.09 2.50
C LEU A 427 -6.44 -2.88 3.95
N PRO A 428 -6.69 -3.84 4.86
CA PRO A 428 -6.22 -3.73 6.23
C PRO A 428 -4.69 -3.85 6.32
N PRO A 429 -4.06 -3.28 7.37
CA PRO A 429 -2.68 -3.60 7.70
C PRO A 429 -2.53 -5.09 7.99
N THR A 430 -1.34 -5.63 7.75
CA THR A 430 -1.09 -7.07 7.90
C THR A 430 -1.37 -7.56 9.31
N TYR A 431 -0.97 -6.84 10.36
CA TYR A 431 -1.25 -7.26 11.75
C TYR A 431 -2.76 -7.47 12.01
N LEU A 432 -3.60 -6.59 11.45
CA LEU A 432 -5.04 -6.68 11.65
C LEU A 432 -5.64 -7.80 10.81
N ALA A 433 -5.17 -7.97 9.58
CA ALA A 433 -5.59 -9.07 8.72
C ALA A 433 -5.23 -10.44 9.32
N LEU A 434 -4.04 -10.56 9.92
CA LEU A 434 -3.62 -11.75 10.66
C LEU A 434 -4.52 -11.98 11.87
N TYR A 435 -4.72 -10.96 12.71
CA TYR A 435 -5.59 -11.05 13.89
C TYR A 435 -7.01 -11.51 13.55
N GLN A 436 -7.55 -11.06 12.41
CA GLN A 436 -8.89 -11.44 11.95
C GLN A 436 -8.98 -12.86 11.38
N LYS A 437 -7.85 -13.46 10.95
CA LYS A 437 -7.85 -14.70 10.16
C LYS A 437 -6.92 -15.78 10.73
N PRO A 438 -7.19 -16.30 11.96
CA PRO A 438 -6.54 -17.52 12.46
C PRO A 438 -6.55 -18.70 11.47
N SER A 439 -7.56 -18.80 10.61
CA SER A 439 -7.66 -19.86 9.60
C SER A 439 -6.52 -19.86 8.57
N PHE A 440 -5.80 -18.75 8.35
CA PHE A 440 -4.69 -18.72 7.40
C PHE A 440 -3.57 -19.67 7.83
N TYR A 441 -3.09 -19.57 9.07
CA TYR A 441 -2.06 -20.46 9.57
C TYR A 441 -2.52 -21.91 9.60
N ARG A 442 -3.73 -22.18 10.09
CA ARG A 442 -4.27 -23.54 10.15
C ARG A 442 -4.31 -24.22 8.78
N LYS A 443 -4.81 -23.52 7.76
CA LYS A 443 -4.83 -24.04 6.37
C LYS A 443 -3.44 -24.29 5.81
N ILE A 444 -2.46 -23.44 6.13
CA ILE A 444 -1.06 -23.63 5.69
C ILE A 444 -0.44 -24.84 6.38
N LEU A 445 -0.66 -25.00 7.69
CA LEU A 445 -0.20 -26.15 8.46
C LEU A 445 -0.80 -27.45 7.93
N GLU A 446 -2.13 -27.50 7.77
CA GLU A 446 -2.85 -28.64 7.17
C GLU A 446 -2.32 -28.98 5.77
N TRP A 447 -2.08 -27.96 4.93
CA TRP A 447 -1.50 -28.14 3.60
C TRP A 447 -0.09 -28.74 3.68
N SER A 448 0.76 -28.23 4.58
CA SER A 448 2.15 -28.71 4.72
C SER A 448 2.21 -30.17 5.22
N GLN A 449 1.33 -30.54 6.15
CA GLN A 449 1.18 -31.91 6.64
C GLN A 449 0.71 -32.84 5.51
N LYS A 450 -0.27 -32.40 4.71
CA LYS A 450 -0.72 -33.17 3.54
C LYS A 450 0.39 -33.36 2.51
N GLU A 451 1.23 -32.35 2.25
CA GLU A 451 2.39 -32.52 1.37
C GLU A 451 3.40 -33.52 1.96
N ASN A 452 3.62 -33.52 3.28
CA ASN A 452 4.47 -34.51 3.95
C ASN A 452 3.93 -35.93 3.82
N GLU A 453 2.61 -36.10 3.94
CA GLU A 453 1.92 -37.40 3.83
C GLU A 453 1.82 -37.92 2.39
N THR A 454 1.91 -37.04 1.40
CA THR A 454 1.68 -37.40 -0.01
C THR A 454 2.94 -37.23 -0.85
N THR A 455 3.35 -36.00 -1.15
CA THR A 455 4.49 -35.68 -2.02
C THR A 455 5.81 -36.19 -1.43
N TYR A 456 6.00 -36.07 -0.12
CA TYR A 456 7.25 -36.41 0.57
C TYR A 456 7.13 -37.62 1.50
N ALA A 457 6.14 -38.48 1.28
CA ALA A 457 5.83 -39.62 2.15
C ALA A 457 7.06 -40.51 2.43
N ASN A 458 7.86 -40.74 1.39
CA ASN A 458 9.03 -41.62 1.39
C ASN A 458 10.37 -40.86 1.53
N GLU A 459 10.33 -39.54 1.75
CA GLU A 459 11.51 -38.66 1.79
C GLU A 459 11.53 -37.88 3.11
N GLU A 460 11.86 -38.56 4.22
CA GLU A 460 11.76 -38.00 5.59
C GLU A 460 12.52 -36.67 5.74
N ASP A 461 13.74 -36.59 5.22
CA ASP A 461 14.58 -35.39 5.27
C ASP A 461 14.03 -34.24 4.40
N LEU A 462 13.04 -34.49 3.55
CA LEU A 462 12.43 -33.48 2.67
C LEU A 462 11.04 -33.04 3.13
N LYS A 463 10.61 -33.46 4.31
CA LYS A 463 9.33 -33.05 4.92
C LYS A 463 9.44 -31.65 5.52
N TYR A 464 8.36 -30.89 5.43
CA TYR A 464 8.19 -29.64 6.17
C TYR A 464 8.26 -29.91 7.67
N ASN A 465 8.98 -29.06 8.41
CA ASN A 465 8.97 -29.08 9.87
C ASN A 465 7.82 -28.19 10.40
N PRO A 466 6.80 -28.76 11.07
CA PRO A 466 5.69 -27.99 11.65
C PRO A 466 6.13 -26.99 12.72
N ASP A 467 7.12 -27.33 13.55
CA ASP A 467 7.59 -26.47 14.64
C ASP A 467 8.29 -25.22 14.09
N GLU A 468 9.13 -25.39 13.06
CA GLU A 468 9.76 -24.26 12.37
C GLU A 468 8.71 -23.38 11.67
N LEU A 469 7.67 -23.98 11.10
CA LEU A 469 6.56 -23.26 10.48
C LEU A 469 5.80 -22.41 11.53
N GLN A 470 5.54 -22.94 12.72
CA GLN A 470 4.93 -22.21 13.83
C GLN A 470 5.82 -21.08 14.34
N LYS A 471 7.11 -21.34 14.57
CA LYS A 471 8.08 -20.31 14.99
C LYS A 471 8.17 -19.19 13.97
N ARG A 472 8.18 -19.52 12.68
CA ARG A 472 8.13 -18.53 11.60
C ARG A 472 6.86 -17.71 11.63
N TYR A 473 5.72 -18.36 11.88
CA TYR A 473 4.45 -17.65 11.98
C TYR A 473 4.42 -16.70 13.16
N HIS A 474 4.99 -17.10 14.30
CA HIS A 474 5.14 -16.23 15.45
C HIS A 474 6.04 -15.02 15.15
N GLN A 475 7.14 -15.21 14.43
CA GLN A 475 7.97 -14.10 13.96
C GLN A 475 7.18 -13.14 13.07
N VAL A 476 6.48 -13.65 12.05
CA VAL A 476 5.65 -12.85 11.15
C VAL A 476 4.56 -12.09 11.91
N TRP A 477 3.90 -12.76 12.87
CA TRP A 477 2.91 -12.14 13.75
C TRP A 477 3.50 -10.97 14.54
N ARG A 478 4.58 -11.22 15.30
CA ARG A 478 5.28 -10.20 16.09
C ARG A 478 5.67 -9.01 15.23
N ASP A 479 6.32 -9.29 14.10
CA ASP A 479 6.92 -8.28 13.24
C ASP A 479 5.85 -7.45 12.52
N ALA A 480 4.69 -8.04 12.19
CA ALA A 480 3.56 -7.29 11.63
C ALA A 480 3.03 -6.20 12.58
N PHE A 481 3.08 -6.42 13.89
CA PHE A 481 2.72 -5.41 14.89
C PHE A 481 3.82 -4.35 15.12
N ALA A 482 5.06 -4.58 14.65
CA ALA A 482 6.18 -3.67 14.93
C ALA A 482 5.92 -2.21 14.50
N PRO A 483 5.40 -1.92 13.28
CA PRO A 483 5.20 -0.54 12.87
C PRO A 483 4.15 0.21 13.70
N ILE A 484 3.07 -0.45 14.13
CA ILE A 484 2.05 0.20 14.95
C ILE A 484 2.53 0.42 16.39
N ILE A 485 3.27 -0.54 16.98
CA ILE A 485 3.89 -0.36 18.29
C ILE A 485 4.95 0.74 18.25
N LYS A 486 5.73 0.82 17.16
CA LYS A 486 6.69 1.91 16.91
C LYS A 486 6.01 3.27 16.93
N GLU A 487 4.93 3.45 16.16
CA GLU A 487 4.22 4.73 16.13
C GLU A 487 3.65 5.11 17.50
N LEU A 488 3.19 4.12 18.29
CA LEU A 488 2.70 4.37 19.65
C LEU A 488 3.80 4.85 20.59
N ILE A 489 4.94 4.16 20.63
CA ILE A 489 6.03 4.57 21.50
C ILE A 489 6.66 5.89 21.04
N HIS A 490 6.82 6.11 19.72
CA HIS A 490 7.28 7.39 19.17
C HIS A 490 6.31 8.54 19.52
N SER A 491 5.00 8.30 19.46
CA SER A 491 4.00 9.29 19.89
C SER A 491 4.11 9.63 21.37
N ALA A 492 4.41 8.65 22.22
CA ALA A 492 4.66 8.88 23.64
C ALA A 492 5.92 9.73 23.88
N TYR A 493 7.02 9.47 23.15
CA TYR A 493 8.21 10.33 23.17
C TYR A 493 7.91 11.76 22.70
N ARG A 494 7.16 11.92 21.60
CA ARG A 494 6.75 13.24 21.08
C ARG A 494 5.95 14.03 22.11
N LEU A 495 4.92 13.41 22.71
CA LEU A 495 4.11 14.03 23.77
C LEU A 495 4.97 14.40 24.98
N THR A 496 5.89 13.52 25.40
CA THR A 496 6.82 13.79 26.50
C THR A 496 7.68 15.01 26.17
N ASN A 497 8.24 15.10 24.96
CA ASN A 497 9.05 16.23 24.53
C ASN A 497 8.25 17.56 24.51
N THR A 498 6.99 17.51 24.06
CA THR A 498 6.09 18.68 24.08
C THR A 498 5.83 19.15 25.52
N ILE A 499 5.51 18.25 26.45
CA ILE A 499 5.27 18.60 27.85
C ILE A 499 6.54 19.10 28.53
N LEU A 500 7.72 18.54 28.22
CA LEU A 500 8.99 19.03 28.75
C LEU A 500 9.31 20.45 28.29
N LYS A 501 8.95 20.80 27.05
CA LYS A 501 9.07 22.18 26.55
C LYS A 501 8.20 23.15 27.35
N ASP A 502 6.98 22.73 27.71
CA ASP A 502 6.06 23.54 28.53
C ASP A 502 6.48 23.61 30.01
N ALA A 503 7.22 22.61 30.50
CA ALA A 503 7.59 22.47 31.90
C ALA A 503 9.02 22.97 32.24
N THR A 504 9.80 23.44 31.26
CA THR A 504 11.20 23.87 31.43
C THR A 504 11.43 25.28 30.89
N ASN A 505 12.47 25.97 31.37
CA ASN A 505 12.86 27.29 30.85
C ASN A 505 13.87 27.14 29.70
N PRO A 506 13.98 28.13 28.80
CA PRO A 506 15.04 28.17 27.79
C PRO A 506 16.45 28.09 28.42
N PRO A 507 17.37 27.27 27.86
CA PRO A 507 17.15 26.31 26.77
C PRO A 507 16.34 25.10 27.26
N TYR A 508 15.23 24.85 26.58
CA TYR A 508 14.29 23.78 26.94
C TYR A 508 14.98 22.41 26.95
N VAL A 509 14.53 21.53 27.84
CA VAL A 509 14.93 20.12 27.77
C VAL A 509 14.33 19.52 26.51
N GLN A 510 15.19 18.93 25.68
CA GLN A 510 14.80 18.29 24.44
C GLN A 510 15.29 16.84 24.44
N ILE A 511 14.38 15.91 24.13
CA ILE A 511 14.73 14.52 23.88
C ILE A 511 15.43 14.45 22.52
N SER A 512 16.48 13.65 22.42
CA SER A 512 17.19 13.39 21.16
C SER A 512 16.23 12.92 20.06
N GLU A 513 16.55 13.28 18.82
CA GLU A 513 15.77 12.85 17.66
C GLU A 513 15.73 11.31 17.58
N LEU A 514 14.55 10.79 17.25
CA LEU A 514 14.32 9.36 17.11
C LEU A 514 14.71 8.94 15.70
N GLU A 515 15.91 8.36 15.55
CA GLU A 515 16.39 7.79 14.30
C GLU A 515 15.99 6.33 14.21
N SER A 516 15.36 5.92 13.11
CA SER A 516 14.93 4.54 12.87
C SER A 516 14.95 4.19 11.39
N LYS A 517 15.12 2.89 11.08
CA LYS A 517 14.98 2.40 9.70
C LYS A 517 13.51 2.46 9.25
N LYS A 518 13.33 2.56 7.93
CA LYS A 518 12.02 2.41 7.29
C LYS A 518 11.77 0.93 7.00
N ALA A 519 10.49 0.53 6.94
CA ALA A 519 10.12 -0.83 6.55
C ALA A 519 10.60 -1.21 5.14
N THR A 520 10.80 -0.22 4.27
CA THR A 520 11.29 -0.39 2.89
C THR A 520 12.81 -0.32 2.77
N ASP A 521 13.56 -0.31 3.88
CA ASP A 521 15.02 -0.27 3.88
C ASP A 521 15.58 -1.67 3.61
N ASP A 522 16.36 -1.82 2.54
CA ASP A 522 16.94 -3.12 2.16
C ASP A 522 18.01 -3.63 3.14
N SER A 523 18.55 -2.75 3.99
CA SER A 523 19.47 -3.13 5.07
C SER A 523 18.75 -3.61 6.33
N LEU A 524 17.41 -3.65 6.34
CA LEU A 524 16.62 -4.07 7.49
C LEU A 524 16.78 -5.59 7.71
N THR A 525 17.38 -5.97 8.83
CA THR A 525 17.64 -7.38 9.18
C THR A 525 16.78 -7.89 10.34
N SER A 526 16.19 -6.97 11.11
CA SER A 526 15.34 -7.28 12.26
C SER A 526 14.25 -6.22 12.43
N ALA A 527 13.07 -6.63 12.89
CA ALA A 527 11.99 -5.71 13.24
C ALA A 527 12.39 -4.72 14.36
N TRP A 528 13.35 -5.07 15.22
CA TRP A 528 13.86 -4.17 16.25
C TRP A 528 14.45 -2.87 15.67
N GLU A 529 15.09 -2.95 14.51
CA GLU A 529 15.71 -1.78 13.86
C GLU A 529 14.67 -0.73 13.41
N LEU A 530 13.38 -1.10 13.31
CA LEU A 530 12.29 -0.16 13.06
C LEU A 530 12.04 0.77 14.24
N PHE A 531 12.32 0.34 15.46
CA PHE A 531 12.10 1.16 16.66
C PHE A 531 13.17 2.23 16.84
N GLY A 532 14.40 1.94 16.38
CA GLY A 532 15.49 2.90 16.37
C GLY A 532 16.25 2.99 17.69
N ASN A 533 16.74 4.19 17.99
CA ASN A 533 17.62 4.43 19.14
C ASN A 533 16.92 4.49 20.52
N LEU A 534 15.58 4.59 20.56
CA LEU A 534 14.72 4.74 21.76
C LEU A 534 15.50 5.13 23.04
N PRO A 535 15.77 6.43 23.29
CA PRO A 535 16.65 6.85 24.38
C PRO A 535 16.02 6.62 25.77
N VAL A 536 16.83 6.17 26.74
CA VAL A 536 16.41 6.10 28.14
C VAL A 536 16.38 7.52 28.72
N LEU A 537 15.27 7.89 29.36
CA LEU A 537 15.08 9.21 29.94
C LEU A 537 15.40 9.17 31.44
N SER A 538 16.42 9.92 31.90
CA SER A 538 16.72 10.02 33.35
C SER A 538 15.70 10.92 34.04
N ALA A 539 14.90 10.32 34.92
CA ALA A 539 13.93 11.06 35.73
C ALA A 539 14.61 12.10 36.62
N GLU A 540 15.74 11.76 37.24
CA GLU A 540 16.49 12.65 38.13
C GLU A 540 17.06 13.86 37.38
N ALA A 541 17.69 13.63 36.23
CA ALA A 541 18.29 14.69 35.43
C ALA A 541 17.24 15.64 34.86
N ILE A 542 16.08 15.12 34.46
CA ILE A 542 14.97 15.93 33.94
C ILE A 542 14.28 16.68 35.09
N GLN A 543 14.02 16.02 36.22
CA GLN A 543 13.39 16.63 37.39
C GLN A 543 14.18 17.84 37.93
N ALA A 544 15.51 17.80 37.83
CA ALA A 544 16.40 18.90 38.22
C ALA A 544 16.26 20.14 37.31
N LYS A 545 15.72 19.98 36.10
CA LYS A 545 15.57 21.06 35.10
C LYS A 545 14.14 21.60 34.98
N LEU A 546 13.16 20.98 35.64
CA LEU A 546 11.77 21.45 35.65
C LEU A 546 11.68 22.81 36.35
N SER A 547 11.17 23.83 35.65
CA SER A 547 11.03 25.20 36.14
C SER A 547 9.64 25.52 36.69
N VAL A 548 8.71 24.57 36.61
CA VAL A 548 7.36 24.66 37.18
C VAL A 548 7.34 24.37 38.69
N ASP A 549 6.35 24.92 39.39
CA ASP A 549 6.14 24.72 40.83
C ASP A 549 6.09 23.23 41.21
N LYS A 550 6.49 22.93 42.46
CA LYS A 550 6.50 21.55 42.98
C LYS A 550 5.13 20.88 42.94
N ASP A 551 4.06 21.68 43.10
CA ASP A 551 2.68 21.21 43.10
C ASP A 551 2.03 21.28 41.70
N SER A 552 2.79 21.65 40.66
CA SER A 552 2.31 21.77 39.29
C SER A 552 1.95 20.42 38.71
N LYS A 553 0.75 20.30 38.14
CA LYS A 553 0.31 19.09 37.43
C LYS A 553 1.14 18.78 36.18
N LEU A 554 1.76 19.79 35.57
CA LEU A 554 2.71 19.59 34.47
C LEU A 554 4.00 18.89 34.94
N ARG A 555 4.41 19.13 36.19
CA ARG A 555 5.54 18.43 36.82
C ARG A 555 5.23 16.95 36.96
N ASP A 556 4.08 16.64 37.56
CA ASP A 556 3.61 15.26 37.75
C ASP A 556 3.45 14.54 36.40
N ALA A 557 2.84 15.21 35.41
CA ALA A 557 2.66 14.68 34.07
C ALA A 557 4.00 14.33 33.39
N SER A 558 4.99 15.21 33.50
CA SER A 558 6.34 14.97 32.96
C SER A 558 6.96 13.70 33.55
N LEU A 559 6.90 13.55 34.87
CA LEU A 559 7.50 12.41 35.57
C LEU A 559 6.77 11.09 35.27
N PHE A 560 5.43 11.10 35.22
CA PHE A 560 4.67 9.91 34.86
C PHE A 560 4.89 9.49 33.40
N LEU A 561 5.00 10.44 32.46
CA LEU A 561 5.30 10.13 31.06
C LEU A 561 6.72 9.60 30.87
N ILE A 562 7.72 10.13 31.58
CA ILE A 562 9.08 9.58 31.57
C ILE A 562 9.09 8.12 32.02
N ALA A 563 8.40 7.82 33.13
CA ALA A 563 8.28 6.45 33.63
C ALA A 563 7.55 5.53 32.64
N PHE A 564 6.42 5.99 32.10
CA PHE A 564 5.65 5.28 31.07
C PHE A 564 6.50 4.96 29.83
N VAL A 565 7.22 5.94 29.29
CA VAL A 565 8.06 5.78 28.09
C VAL A 565 9.21 4.81 28.34
N ASN A 566 9.91 4.93 29.47
CA ASN A 566 11.01 4.03 29.82
C ASN A 566 10.52 2.58 29.98
N GLU A 567 9.38 2.38 30.66
CA GLU A 567 8.81 1.05 30.84
C GLU A 567 8.32 0.46 29.51
N PHE A 568 7.64 1.26 28.68
CA PHE A 568 7.20 0.83 27.34
C PHE A 568 8.39 0.43 26.46
N ARG A 569 9.49 1.19 26.52
CA ARG A 569 10.73 0.86 25.83
C ARG A 569 11.29 -0.48 26.28
N GLU A 570 11.41 -0.73 27.59
CA GLU A 570 11.95 -2.00 28.11
C GLU A 570 11.08 -3.20 27.72
N ILE A 571 9.75 -3.06 27.80
CA ILE A 571 8.80 -4.09 27.36
C ILE A 571 9.00 -4.42 25.88
N THR A 572 9.11 -3.39 25.03
CA THR A 572 9.29 -3.55 23.58
C THR A 572 10.64 -4.17 23.26
N LYS A 573 11.72 -3.68 23.88
CA LYS A 573 13.08 -4.17 23.69
C LYS A 573 13.19 -5.66 24.02
N ALA A 574 12.68 -6.07 25.18
CA ALA A 574 12.76 -7.46 25.64
C ALA A 574 12.11 -8.49 24.69
N TYR A 575 11.09 -8.08 23.94
CA TYR A 575 10.36 -8.96 23.03
C TYR A 575 10.89 -8.91 21.58
N TYR A 576 11.21 -7.73 21.07
CA TYR A 576 11.64 -7.55 19.67
C TYR A 576 13.13 -7.82 19.43
N GLU A 577 13.98 -7.82 20.47
CA GLU A 577 15.39 -8.23 20.33
C GLU A 577 15.58 -9.76 20.26
N LYS A 578 14.56 -10.55 20.61
CA LYS A 578 14.67 -12.01 20.55
C LYS A 578 14.80 -12.52 19.12
N GLU A 579 15.74 -13.43 18.89
CA GLU A 579 15.84 -14.14 17.63
C GLU A 579 14.71 -15.15 17.46
N ARG A 580 14.35 -15.48 16.22
CA ARG A 580 13.24 -16.41 15.90
C ARG A 580 13.38 -17.75 16.64
N GLN A 581 14.60 -18.28 16.72
CA GLN A 581 14.86 -19.60 17.30
C GLN A 581 14.51 -19.67 18.80
N ASP A 582 14.61 -18.52 19.49
CA ASP A 582 14.40 -18.36 20.94
C ASP A 582 13.01 -17.78 21.28
N LEU A 583 12.21 -17.46 20.26
CA LEU A 583 10.89 -16.86 20.42
C LEU A 583 9.85 -17.94 20.78
N THR A 584 9.15 -17.77 21.90
CA THR A 584 8.10 -18.70 22.36
C THR A 584 6.75 -18.04 22.60
N GLU A 585 5.67 -18.82 22.60
CA GLU A 585 4.33 -18.31 22.90
C GLU A 585 4.25 -17.61 24.27
N GLU A 586 4.98 -18.10 25.27
CA GLU A 586 5.09 -17.50 26.60
C GLU A 586 5.70 -16.10 26.54
N ASP A 587 6.68 -15.86 25.66
CA ASP A 587 7.29 -14.54 25.49
C ASP A 587 6.26 -13.51 24.98
N ASN A 588 5.39 -13.94 24.07
CA ASN A 588 4.33 -13.08 23.57
C ASN A 588 3.26 -12.83 24.63
N LEU A 589 2.89 -13.85 25.40
CA LEU A 589 1.94 -13.70 26.49
C LEU A 589 2.49 -12.75 27.57
N GLU A 590 3.77 -12.87 27.91
CA GLU A 590 4.45 -11.94 28.80
C GLU A 590 4.44 -10.51 28.25
N PHE A 591 4.74 -10.33 26.95
CA PHE A 591 4.67 -9.04 26.27
C PHE A 591 3.26 -8.42 26.32
N SER A 592 2.22 -9.17 25.95
CA SER A 592 0.81 -8.75 26.02
C SER A 592 0.39 -8.34 27.44
N ASN A 593 0.75 -9.15 28.45
CA ASN A 593 0.46 -8.87 29.85
C ASN A 593 1.17 -7.60 30.35
N LYS A 594 2.45 -7.43 29.98
CA LYS A 594 3.22 -6.23 30.34
C LYS A 594 2.67 -4.97 29.69
N LEU A 595 2.22 -5.01 28.43
CA LEU A 595 1.53 -3.88 27.80
C LEU A 595 0.21 -3.54 28.50
N SER A 596 -0.56 -4.57 28.90
CA SER A 596 -1.80 -4.38 29.67
C SER A 596 -1.53 -3.73 31.02
N LEU A 597 -0.50 -4.19 31.73
CA LEU A 597 -0.08 -3.63 33.02
C LEU A 597 0.43 -2.18 32.88
N LEU A 598 1.19 -1.89 31.83
CA LEU A 598 1.63 -0.54 31.49
C LEU A 598 0.43 0.39 31.33
N HIS A 599 -0.58 0.00 30.54
CA HIS A 599 -1.81 0.76 30.39
C HIS A 599 -2.52 0.96 31.74
N GLN A 600 -2.74 -0.11 32.52
CA GLN A 600 -3.43 -0.03 33.82
C GLN A 600 -2.70 0.87 34.82
N THR A 601 -1.36 0.84 34.82
CA THR A 601 -0.53 1.57 35.79
C THR A 601 -0.53 3.08 35.56
N TYR A 602 -0.52 3.52 34.30
CA TYR A 602 -0.32 4.93 33.96
C TYR A 602 -1.55 5.64 33.41
N ASN A 603 -2.50 4.93 32.78
CA ASN A 603 -3.62 5.56 32.08
C ASN A 603 -4.40 6.55 32.96
N LEU A 604 -4.85 6.11 34.15
CA LEU A 604 -5.61 6.98 35.05
C LEU A 604 -4.74 8.10 35.63
N LYS A 605 -3.50 7.79 36.04
CA LYS A 605 -2.58 8.75 36.66
C LYS A 605 -2.27 9.91 35.72
N ILE A 606 -1.90 9.60 34.47
CA ILE A 606 -1.55 10.60 33.47
C ILE A 606 -2.79 11.42 33.05
N ARG A 607 -3.96 10.78 32.85
CA ARG A 607 -5.20 11.51 32.53
C ARG A 607 -5.61 12.49 33.63
N GLN A 608 -5.51 12.07 34.91
CA GLN A 608 -5.88 12.94 36.03
C GLN A 608 -5.01 14.20 36.11
N VAL A 609 -3.71 14.08 35.84
CA VAL A 609 -2.80 15.25 35.87
C VAL A 609 -2.90 16.10 34.61
N LEU A 610 -3.26 15.52 33.46
CA LEU A 610 -3.46 16.25 32.20
C LEU A 610 -4.90 16.78 32.01
N ALA A 611 -5.84 16.50 32.91
CA ALA A 611 -7.26 16.83 32.73
C ALA A 611 -7.53 18.31 32.40
N ASN A 612 -6.69 19.22 32.91
CA ASN A 612 -6.81 20.66 32.69
C ASN A 612 -6.07 21.17 31.43
N THR A 613 -5.39 20.29 30.68
CA THR A 613 -4.68 20.59 29.43
C THR A 613 -5.33 19.80 28.29
N THR A 614 -6.36 20.38 27.67
CA THR A 614 -7.22 19.66 26.71
C THR A 614 -6.47 19.05 25.53
N THR A 615 -5.42 19.70 25.02
CA THR A 615 -4.59 19.17 23.91
C THR A 615 -3.76 17.96 24.34
N HIS A 616 -2.93 18.10 25.39
CA HIS A 616 -2.07 17.01 25.89
C HIS A 616 -2.89 15.80 26.39
N ALA A 617 -4.04 16.06 27.01
CA ALA A 617 -4.95 15.01 27.45
C ALA A 617 -5.53 14.23 26.26
N SER A 618 -5.88 14.91 25.16
CA SER A 618 -6.39 14.27 23.95
C SER A 618 -5.32 13.40 23.28
N GLU A 619 -4.09 13.91 23.15
CA GLU A 619 -2.96 13.15 22.61
C GLU A 619 -2.67 11.89 23.45
N PHE A 620 -2.60 12.02 24.78
CA PHE A 620 -2.39 10.86 25.65
C PHE A 620 -3.57 9.88 25.60
N ASN A 621 -4.81 10.37 25.51
CA ASN A 621 -5.99 9.51 25.40
C ASN A 621 -5.92 8.64 24.14
N SER A 622 -5.44 9.18 23.01
CA SER A 622 -5.20 8.41 21.80
C SER A 622 -4.15 7.32 22.02
N ILE A 623 -3.00 7.66 22.60
CA ILE A 623 -1.92 6.70 22.92
C ILE A 623 -2.43 5.59 23.84
N ALA A 624 -3.12 5.94 24.92
CA ALA A 624 -3.62 4.98 25.91
C ALA A 624 -4.68 4.04 25.32
N SER A 625 -5.60 4.56 24.52
CA SER A 625 -6.66 3.75 23.89
C SER A 625 -6.08 2.76 22.88
N SER A 626 -5.12 3.20 22.06
CA SER A 626 -4.43 2.32 21.14
C SER A 626 -3.54 1.31 21.85
N LEU A 627 -2.86 1.68 22.95
CA LEU A 627 -2.09 0.74 23.76
C LEU A 627 -2.99 -0.36 24.35
N LYS A 628 -4.16 -0.02 24.90
CA LYS A 628 -5.14 -1.00 25.41
C LYS A 628 -5.51 -1.99 24.31
N LEU A 629 -5.91 -1.46 23.14
CA LEU A 629 -6.29 -2.28 22.00
C LEU A 629 -5.16 -3.21 21.53
N MET A 630 -3.94 -2.68 21.41
CA MET A 630 -2.79 -3.48 20.98
C MET A 630 -2.45 -4.56 22.01
N ALA A 631 -2.50 -4.26 23.30
CA ALA A 631 -2.21 -5.23 24.36
C ALA A 631 -3.11 -6.47 24.27
N GLU A 632 -4.39 -6.27 23.91
CA GLU A 632 -5.34 -7.35 23.65
C GLU A 632 -5.05 -8.08 22.32
N GLN A 633 -4.80 -7.33 21.24
CA GLN A 633 -4.64 -7.89 19.90
C GLN A 633 -3.34 -8.65 19.66
N VAL A 634 -2.25 -8.33 20.36
CA VAL A 634 -0.95 -8.98 20.13
C VAL A 634 -0.88 -10.41 20.66
N ASN A 635 -1.88 -10.87 21.40
CA ASN A 635 -1.89 -12.20 22.04
C ASN A 635 -1.95 -13.33 21.01
N PHE A 636 -0.79 -13.90 20.71
CA PHE A 636 -0.57 -14.93 19.71
C PHE A 636 -1.16 -16.28 20.12
N GLN A 637 -1.08 -16.64 21.40
CA GLN A 637 -1.65 -17.90 21.88
C GLN A 637 -3.19 -17.90 21.79
N LEU A 638 -3.82 -16.77 22.12
CA LEU A 638 -5.25 -16.57 21.88
C LEU A 638 -5.57 -16.68 20.39
N HIS A 639 -4.75 -16.06 19.54
CA HIS A 639 -4.88 -16.15 18.09
C HIS A 639 -4.87 -17.58 17.55
N LEU A 640 -3.91 -18.41 17.99
CA LEU A 640 -3.81 -19.81 17.54
C LEU A 640 -5.00 -20.68 17.98
N THR A 641 -5.68 -20.32 19.06
CA THR A 641 -6.76 -21.13 19.68
C THR A 641 -8.17 -20.66 19.34
N THR A 642 -8.31 -19.62 18.53
CA THR A 642 -9.61 -18.97 18.22
C THR A 642 -10.02 -19.17 16.76
N THR A 643 -11.30 -18.93 16.43
CA THR A 643 -11.81 -18.94 15.04
C THR A 643 -11.88 -17.53 14.45
N ASP A 644 -11.98 -17.44 13.13
CA ASP A 644 -12.10 -16.17 12.41
C ASP A 644 -13.35 -15.41 12.88
N GLU A 645 -14.47 -16.11 13.09
CA GLU A 645 -15.74 -15.55 13.56
C GLU A 645 -15.62 -14.97 14.97
N LEU A 646 -15.00 -15.70 15.89
CA LEU A 646 -14.80 -15.23 17.27
C LEU A 646 -13.86 -14.03 17.34
N MET A 647 -12.83 -13.97 16.48
CA MET A 647 -11.97 -12.78 16.36
C MET A 647 -12.70 -11.57 15.81
N GLU A 648 -13.59 -11.77 14.84
CA GLU A 648 -14.44 -10.72 14.31
C GLU A 648 -15.42 -10.20 15.37
N GLU A 649 -16.05 -11.09 16.14
CA GLU A 649 -16.89 -10.74 17.28
C GLU A 649 -16.13 -9.96 18.36
N ALA A 650 -14.90 -10.38 18.68
CA ALA A 650 -14.04 -9.67 19.64
C ALA A 650 -13.72 -8.24 19.17
N LEU A 651 -13.42 -8.04 17.88
CA LEU A 651 -13.26 -6.68 17.32
C LEU A 651 -14.53 -5.85 17.47
N LEU A 652 -15.69 -6.45 17.20
CA LEU A 652 -16.99 -5.79 17.33
C LEU A 652 -17.33 -5.47 18.79
N ALA A 653 -16.88 -6.29 19.75
CA ALA A 653 -17.07 -6.05 21.18
C ALA A 653 -16.20 -4.89 21.68
N VAL A 654 -14.91 -4.83 21.30
CA VAL A 654 -14.03 -3.69 21.61
C VAL A 654 -14.56 -2.40 20.97
N LYS A 655 -15.17 -2.49 19.78
CA LYS A 655 -15.88 -1.39 19.12
C LYS A 655 -17.14 -0.92 19.86
N ARG A 656 -17.77 -1.75 20.70
CA ARG A 656 -18.94 -1.36 21.52
C ARG A 656 -18.57 -0.61 22.80
N GLU A 657 -17.32 -0.70 23.27
CA GLU A 657 -16.81 0.14 24.36
C GLU A 657 -16.54 1.59 23.91
N VAL A 658 -16.47 1.83 22.59
CA VAL A 658 -16.34 3.15 22.00
C VAL A 658 -17.71 3.84 22.01
N LEU A 659 -17.76 5.07 22.52
CA LEU A 659 -19.01 5.86 22.56
C LEU A 659 -19.65 5.91 21.16
N PRO A 660 -20.98 5.79 21.06
CA PRO A 660 -21.65 5.80 19.76
C PRO A 660 -21.35 7.11 19.04
N PHE A 661 -21.31 7.07 17.70
CA PHE A 661 -21.02 8.26 16.89
C PHE A 661 -22.02 9.41 17.09
N THR A 662 -23.19 9.10 17.65
CA THR A 662 -24.23 10.06 18.02
C THR A 662 -24.03 10.70 19.39
N HIS A 663 -23.05 10.26 20.18
CA HIS A 663 -22.74 10.82 21.50
C HIS A 663 -22.23 12.26 21.40
N GLU A 664 -22.67 13.14 22.32
CA GLU A 664 -22.36 14.58 22.26
C GLU A 664 -20.86 14.88 22.30
N ASP A 665 -20.07 14.20 23.15
CA ASP A 665 -18.61 14.39 23.19
C ASP A 665 -17.93 14.01 21.85
N VAL A 666 -18.41 12.95 21.20
CA VAL A 666 -17.88 12.48 19.91
C VAL A 666 -18.23 13.48 18.82
N LYS A 667 -19.48 13.96 18.82
CA LYS A 667 -19.95 15.02 17.95
C LYS A 667 -19.11 16.29 18.09
N GLN A 668 -18.88 16.75 19.33
CA GLN A 668 -18.08 17.93 19.60
C GLN A 668 -16.63 17.77 19.17
N GLN A 669 -16.02 16.60 19.44
CA GLN A 669 -14.69 16.26 18.95
C GLN A 669 -14.64 16.27 17.41
N TYR A 670 -15.67 15.74 16.76
CA TYR A 670 -15.78 15.72 15.31
C TYR A 670 -15.87 17.12 14.71
N TYR A 671 -16.73 17.99 15.24
CA TYR A 671 -16.86 19.36 14.75
C TYR A 671 -15.53 20.10 14.91
N ASP A 672 -14.88 19.97 16.07
CA ASP A 672 -13.61 20.65 16.29
C ASP A 672 -12.52 20.13 15.33
N SER A 673 -12.38 18.81 15.23
CA SER A 673 -11.39 18.14 14.37
C SER A 673 -11.55 18.50 12.90
N LEU A 674 -12.80 18.62 12.39
CA LEU A 674 -13.06 19.00 11.01
C LEU A 674 -12.47 20.36 10.63
N PHE A 675 -12.65 21.36 11.48
CA PHE A 675 -12.14 22.70 11.19
C PHE A 675 -10.67 22.85 11.59
N VAL A 676 -10.19 22.21 12.65
CA VAL A 676 -8.74 22.16 12.96
C VAL A 676 -7.97 21.53 11.80
N TRP A 677 -8.49 20.43 11.25
CA TRP A 677 -7.96 19.81 10.05
C TRP A 677 -7.95 20.79 8.87
N ALA A 678 -9.08 21.44 8.57
CA ALA A 678 -9.17 22.41 7.48
C ALA A 678 -8.18 23.58 7.65
N LYS A 679 -7.95 24.04 8.88
CA LYS A 679 -6.94 25.06 9.21
C LYS A 679 -5.51 24.62 8.88
N SER A 680 -5.22 23.33 9.02
CA SER A 680 -3.88 22.76 8.78
C SER A 680 -3.52 22.62 7.29
N LEU A 681 -4.51 22.70 6.40
CA LEU A 681 -4.32 22.53 4.96
C LEU A 681 -3.84 23.82 4.31
N LYS A 682 -3.05 23.67 3.24
CA LYS A 682 -2.77 24.80 2.35
C LYS A 682 -4.04 25.22 1.60
N PRO A 683 -4.19 26.51 1.24
CA PRO A 683 -5.40 26.99 0.57
C PRO A 683 -5.75 26.25 -0.74
N ASP A 684 -4.74 25.91 -1.54
CA ASP A 684 -4.87 25.17 -2.80
C ASP A 684 -5.28 23.70 -2.57
N GLU A 685 -4.81 23.09 -1.49
CA GLU A 685 -5.16 21.71 -1.12
C GLU A 685 -6.63 21.57 -0.71
N LEU A 686 -7.13 22.46 0.16
CA LEU A 686 -8.55 22.49 0.54
C LEU A 686 -9.44 22.79 -0.67
N GLU A 687 -9.01 23.72 -1.54
CA GLU A 687 -9.72 24.01 -2.79
C GLU A 687 -9.82 22.79 -3.69
N ARG A 688 -8.72 22.04 -3.86
CA ARG A 688 -8.70 20.81 -4.66
C ARG A 688 -9.71 19.78 -4.14
N TYR A 689 -9.75 19.53 -2.84
CA TYR A 689 -10.69 18.57 -2.25
C TYR A 689 -12.15 18.98 -2.44
N ILE A 690 -12.47 20.26 -2.22
CA ILE A 690 -13.84 20.76 -2.38
C ILE A 690 -14.26 20.73 -3.86
N ASN A 691 -13.38 21.14 -4.77
CA ASN A 691 -13.64 21.10 -6.21
C ASN A 691 -13.86 19.66 -6.70
N GLU A 692 -13.07 18.70 -6.22
CA GLU A 692 -13.22 17.29 -6.56
C GLU A 692 -14.58 16.73 -6.13
N ILE A 693 -15.03 17.05 -4.90
CA ILE A 693 -16.37 16.66 -4.43
C ILE A 693 -17.45 17.32 -5.28
N ILE A 694 -17.29 18.61 -5.61
CA ILE A 694 -18.23 19.34 -6.44
C ILE A 694 -18.33 18.68 -7.82
N ASP A 695 -17.20 18.44 -8.48
CA ASP A 695 -17.17 17.98 -9.87
C ASP A 695 -17.59 16.52 -10.02
N LYS A 696 -17.21 15.66 -9.07
CA LYS A 696 -17.54 14.22 -9.12
C LYS A 696 -18.93 13.89 -8.57
N LYS A 697 -19.44 14.65 -7.61
CA LYS A 697 -20.65 14.27 -6.84
C LYS A 697 -21.77 15.32 -6.86
N TYR A 698 -21.45 16.60 -7.08
CA TYR A 698 -22.43 17.69 -7.00
C TYR A 698 -22.83 18.28 -8.36
N ALA A 699 -21.93 18.38 -9.34
CA ALA A 699 -22.23 19.01 -10.62
C ALA A 699 -23.26 18.19 -11.44
N PRO A 700 -24.29 18.82 -12.01
CA PRO A 700 -25.25 18.14 -12.89
C PRO A 700 -24.59 17.79 -14.25
N LEU A 701 -24.95 16.65 -14.85
CA LEU A 701 -24.51 16.29 -16.21
C LEU A 701 -25.03 17.28 -17.29
N VAL A 702 -26.11 18.01 -17.02
CA VAL A 702 -26.70 19.01 -17.92
C VAL A 702 -27.04 20.26 -17.12
N SER A 703 -26.39 21.39 -17.44
CA SER A 703 -26.47 22.64 -16.67
C SER A 703 -27.83 23.35 -16.76
N THR A 704 -28.59 23.13 -17.85
CA THR A 704 -29.79 23.91 -18.20
C THR A 704 -31.03 23.66 -17.32
N PHE A 705 -31.06 22.59 -16.52
CA PHE A 705 -32.22 22.22 -15.69
C PHE A 705 -31.88 21.98 -14.21
N SER A 706 -30.71 22.40 -13.75
CA SER A 706 -30.24 22.06 -12.41
C SER A 706 -30.62 23.11 -11.36
N PHE A 707 -31.23 22.65 -10.27
CA PHE A 707 -31.45 23.43 -9.05
C PHE A 707 -30.15 23.62 -8.22
N ARG A 708 -29.01 23.06 -8.66
CA ARG A 708 -27.72 23.10 -7.94
C ARG A 708 -26.93 24.37 -8.26
N GLN A 709 -27.38 25.50 -7.72
CA GLN A 709 -26.85 26.84 -8.02
C GLN A 709 -25.55 27.22 -7.27
N ARG A 710 -25.07 26.36 -6.35
CA ARG A 710 -23.92 26.67 -5.47
C ARG A 710 -22.54 26.32 -6.04
N VAL A 711 -22.47 25.74 -7.23
CA VAL A 711 -21.19 25.34 -7.87
C VAL A 711 -20.29 26.56 -8.10
N GLU A 712 -20.74 27.51 -8.94
CA GLU A 712 -19.95 28.67 -9.31
C GLU A 712 -19.64 29.63 -8.14
N PRO A 713 -20.59 29.94 -7.24
CA PRO A 713 -20.30 30.80 -6.08
C PRO A 713 -19.21 30.23 -5.17
N VAL A 714 -19.23 28.92 -4.90
CA VAL A 714 -18.22 28.27 -4.04
C VAL A 714 -16.87 28.22 -4.73
N LYS A 715 -16.82 27.84 -6.02
CA LYS A 715 -15.57 27.83 -6.79
C LYS A 715 -14.95 29.22 -6.90
N THR A 716 -15.77 30.24 -7.12
CA THR A 716 -15.32 31.64 -7.18
C THR A 716 -14.77 32.09 -5.83
N TYR A 717 -15.48 31.80 -4.74
CA TYR A 717 -15.01 32.14 -3.39
C TYR A 717 -13.68 31.45 -3.06
N LEU A 718 -13.52 30.16 -3.39
CA LEU A 718 -12.26 29.46 -3.15
C LEU A 718 -11.10 30.15 -3.85
N LYS A 719 -11.25 30.54 -5.11
CA LYS A 719 -10.22 31.25 -5.88
C LYS A 719 -9.86 32.62 -5.31
N THR A 720 -10.84 33.36 -4.78
CA THR A 720 -10.62 34.73 -4.29
C THR A 720 -10.22 34.81 -2.81
N SER A 721 -10.43 33.74 -2.04
CA SER A 721 -10.14 33.67 -0.59
C SER A 721 -8.80 33.00 -0.25
N ILE A 722 -7.82 33.00 -1.15
CA ILE A 722 -6.53 32.30 -0.97
C ILE A 722 -5.75 32.74 0.29
N ASN A 723 -5.98 33.98 0.75
CA ASN A 723 -5.33 34.56 1.94
C ASN A 723 -6.12 34.31 3.25
N GLU A 724 -7.20 33.53 3.21
CA GLU A 724 -7.96 33.14 4.41
C GLU A 724 -7.53 31.76 4.92
N THR A 725 -7.65 31.56 6.23
CA THR A 725 -7.37 30.26 6.85
C THR A 725 -8.41 29.22 6.42
N GLY A 726 -7.98 27.96 6.25
CA GLY A 726 -8.84 26.93 5.70
C GLY A 726 -10.08 26.61 6.55
N ASP A 727 -10.00 26.77 7.86
CA ASP A 727 -11.14 26.67 8.79
C ASP A 727 -12.20 27.73 8.52
N ASN A 728 -11.81 28.98 8.34
CA ASN A 728 -12.74 30.08 8.03
C ASN A 728 -13.33 29.94 6.62
N ARG A 729 -12.54 29.49 5.64
CA ARG A 729 -13.02 29.20 4.27
C ARG A 729 -14.07 28.10 4.27
N LEU A 730 -13.82 27.00 4.97
CA LEU A 730 -14.77 25.90 5.09
C LEU A 730 -16.04 26.34 5.85
N ALA A 731 -15.88 27.10 6.94
CA ALA A 731 -17.01 27.63 7.71
C ALA A 731 -17.91 28.54 6.88
N TYR A 732 -17.34 29.44 6.06
CA TYR A 732 -18.09 30.27 5.11
C TYR A 732 -18.86 29.42 4.09
N ILE A 733 -18.19 28.44 3.47
CA ILE A 733 -18.81 27.56 2.47
C ILE A 733 -19.96 26.79 3.09
N LEU A 734 -19.81 26.23 4.28
CA LEU A 734 -20.90 25.50 4.94
C LEU A 734 -22.05 26.43 5.37
N SER A 735 -21.73 27.65 5.81
CA SER A 735 -22.71 28.60 6.34
C SER A 735 -23.52 29.37 5.28
N SER A 736 -22.97 29.55 4.08
CA SER A 736 -23.60 30.26 2.95
C SER A 736 -24.72 29.48 2.27
N GLY A 737 -24.97 28.23 2.66
CA GLY A 737 -26.09 27.43 2.17
C GLY A 737 -27.44 27.98 2.65
N THR A 738 -28.45 27.93 1.78
CA THR A 738 -29.84 28.31 2.11
C THR A 738 -30.48 27.34 3.12
N GLN A 739 -30.07 26.07 3.10
CA GLN A 739 -30.46 25.03 4.06
C GLN A 739 -29.20 24.51 4.77
N GLN A 740 -29.31 24.25 6.07
CA GLN A 740 -28.20 23.72 6.86
C GLN A 740 -27.77 22.34 6.34
N ASP A 741 -28.72 21.48 5.99
CA ASP A 741 -28.56 20.15 5.40
C ASP A 741 -28.69 20.14 3.87
N GLY A 742 -28.38 21.26 3.21
CA GLY A 742 -28.45 21.34 1.75
C GLY A 742 -27.49 20.36 1.06
N ALA A 743 -27.87 19.85 -0.12
CA ALA A 743 -27.17 18.76 -0.82
C ALA A 743 -25.64 18.96 -0.97
N LEU A 744 -25.16 20.18 -1.21
CA LEU A 744 -23.72 20.44 -1.25
C LEU A 744 -23.06 20.26 0.12
N ASN A 745 -23.66 20.79 1.19
CA ASN A 745 -23.09 20.66 2.54
C ASN A 745 -23.01 19.19 2.95
N THR A 746 -24.06 18.40 2.66
CA THR A 746 -24.08 16.96 2.94
C THR A 746 -22.96 16.23 2.21
N LEU A 747 -22.77 16.52 0.91
CA LEU A 747 -21.70 15.91 0.12
C LEU A 747 -20.30 16.34 0.58
N LEU A 748 -20.14 17.60 1.02
CA LEU A 748 -18.88 18.09 1.58
C LEU A 748 -18.57 17.39 2.90
N VAL A 749 -19.54 17.32 3.82
CA VAL A 749 -19.37 16.60 5.09
C VAL A 749 -19.05 15.13 4.84
N GLN A 750 -19.77 14.47 3.94
CA GLN A 750 -19.53 13.07 3.58
C GLN A 750 -18.17 12.86 2.91
N GLY A 751 -17.74 13.76 2.02
CA GLY A 751 -16.50 13.63 1.25
C GLY A 751 -15.24 14.05 2.00
N LEU A 752 -15.34 15.06 2.88
CA LEU A 752 -14.21 15.58 3.66
C LEU A 752 -13.96 14.77 4.94
N THR A 753 -14.99 14.13 5.52
CA THR A 753 -14.84 13.36 6.76
C THR A 753 -13.77 12.26 6.65
N PRO A 754 -13.77 11.39 5.62
CA PRO A 754 -12.72 10.37 5.49
C PRO A 754 -11.31 10.96 5.35
N LEU A 755 -11.17 12.15 4.75
CA LEU A 755 -9.87 12.84 4.61
C LEU A 755 -9.40 13.43 5.94
N MET A 756 -10.32 13.95 6.74
CA MET A 756 -10.02 14.47 8.07
C MET A 756 -9.60 13.37 9.04
N LEU A 757 -10.32 12.24 9.06
CA LEU A 757 -10.07 11.12 9.98
C LEU A 757 -8.67 10.50 9.79
N GLN A 758 -8.03 10.69 8.64
CA GLN A 758 -6.63 10.29 8.43
C GLN A 758 -5.64 11.01 9.35
N LYS A 759 -5.89 12.29 9.67
CA LYS A 759 -5.04 13.12 10.54
C LYS A 759 -5.61 13.26 11.95
N HIS A 760 -6.93 13.17 12.08
CA HIS A 760 -7.64 13.32 13.35
C HIS A 760 -8.62 12.15 13.52
N PRO A 761 -8.11 10.95 13.88
CA PRO A 761 -8.94 9.76 13.98
C PRO A 761 -9.99 9.90 15.07
N ILE A 762 -11.23 9.55 14.73
CA ILE A 762 -12.35 9.51 15.67
C ILE A 762 -12.97 8.13 15.53
N PRO A 763 -12.57 7.17 16.37
CA PRO A 763 -12.91 5.75 16.22
C PRO A 763 -14.41 5.48 16.03
N SER A 764 -15.26 6.25 16.71
CA SER A 764 -16.73 6.17 16.58
C SER A 764 -17.22 6.53 15.17
N ILE A 765 -16.64 7.56 14.55
CA ILE A 765 -17.02 8.03 13.21
C ILE A 765 -16.43 7.12 12.15
N ASP A 766 -15.17 6.68 12.31
CA ASP A 766 -14.53 5.68 11.44
C ASP A 766 -15.35 4.39 11.38
N LEU A 767 -15.84 3.93 12.55
CA LEU A 767 -16.72 2.78 12.65
C LEU A 767 -18.05 3.02 11.92
N ALA A 768 -18.68 4.18 12.16
CA ALA A 768 -19.95 4.52 11.55
C ALA A 768 -19.89 4.64 10.02
N ILE A 769 -18.73 5.02 9.46
CA ILE A 769 -18.50 5.02 8.02
C ILE A 769 -18.41 3.59 7.49
N ARG A 770 -17.67 2.70 8.18
CA ARG A 770 -17.49 1.31 7.77
C ARG A 770 -18.79 0.51 7.81
N ASP A 771 -19.64 0.71 8.82
CA ASP A 771 -20.93 0.01 8.95
C ASP A 771 -22.10 0.72 8.23
N LYS A 772 -21.82 1.83 7.54
CA LYS A 772 -22.78 2.68 6.82
C LYS A 772 -23.84 3.35 7.71
N SER A 773 -23.67 3.36 9.03
CA SER A 773 -24.57 4.09 9.94
C SER A 773 -24.36 5.61 9.86
N PHE A 774 -23.15 6.07 9.53
CA PHE A 774 -22.86 7.49 9.29
C PHE A 774 -23.69 8.05 8.14
N GLU A 775 -23.86 7.28 7.06
CA GLU A 775 -24.68 7.69 5.91
C GLU A 775 -26.15 7.86 6.28
N LYS A 776 -26.66 7.05 7.23
CA LYS A 776 -28.03 7.18 7.74
C LYS A 776 -28.21 8.43 8.61
N GLY A 777 -27.17 8.85 9.32
CA GLY A 777 -27.17 10.04 10.20
C GLY A 777 -26.59 11.32 9.59
N ILE A 778 -26.21 11.30 8.30
CA ILE A 778 -25.39 12.36 7.68
C ILE A 778 -26.07 13.74 7.70
N ASN A 779 -27.38 13.80 7.57
CA ASN A 779 -28.12 15.07 7.54
C ASN A 779 -28.08 15.78 8.90
N ASP A 780 -28.18 15.04 10.00
CA ASP A 780 -28.10 15.59 11.35
C ASP A 780 -26.68 16.09 11.64
N PHE A 781 -25.67 15.30 11.27
CA PHE A 781 -24.28 15.72 11.36
C PHE A 781 -23.99 16.97 10.54
N THR A 782 -24.51 17.05 9.32
CA THR A 782 -24.34 18.22 8.45
C THR A 782 -24.95 19.46 9.08
N ARG A 783 -26.14 19.33 9.67
CA ARG A 783 -26.83 20.43 10.37
C ARG A 783 -26.02 20.92 11.57
N ASP A 784 -25.51 19.99 12.38
CA ASP A 784 -24.74 20.31 13.57
C ASP A 784 -23.41 20.99 13.21
N VAL A 785 -22.69 20.49 12.19
CA VAL A 785 -21.47 21.13 11.66
C VAL A 785 -21.74 22.54 11.17
N VAL A 786 -22.84 22.75 10.44
CA VAL A 786 -23.20 24.08 9.93
C VAL A 786 -23.60 25.01 11.08
N ALA A 787 -24.28 24.50 12.10
CA ALA A 787 -24.57 25.27 13.31
C ALA A 787 -23.28 25.66 14.04
N PHE A 788 -22.33 24.74 14.15
CA PHE A 788 -21.00 24.99 14.71
C PHE A 788 -20.25 26.08 13.91
N ALA A 789 -20.26 25.99 12.57
CA ALA A 789 -19.65 26.98 11.67
C ALA A 789 -20.21 28.40 11.87
N LYS A 790 -21.49 28.52 12.23
CA LYS A 790 -22.16 29.82 12.45
C LYS A 790 -21.90 30.40 13.85
N LYS A 791 -21.83 29.54 14.87
CA LYS A 791 -21.85 29.95 16.29
C LYS A 791 -20.48 30.00 16.95
N ASP A 792 -19.52 29.20 16.49
CA ASP A 792 -18.21 29.16 17.13
C ASP A 792 -17.47 30.49 16.97
N LYS A 793 -16.90 30.99 18.07
CA LYS A 793 -16.26 32.30 18.15
C LYS A 793 -14.99 32.42 17.32
N ARG A 794 -14.40 31.30 16.86
CA ARG A 794 -13.19 31.31 16.03
C ARG A 794 -13.45 31.77 14.60
N PHE A 795 -14.70 31.72 14.13
CA PHE A 795 -15.05 32.09 12.77
C PHE A 795 -15.46 33.55 12.67
N THR A 796 -14.97 34.23 11.63
CA THR A 796 -15.32 35.62 11.34
C THR A 796 -15.66 35.74 9.86
N HIS A 797 -16.92 35.47 9.54
CA HIS A 797 -17.45 35.57 8.18
C HIS A 797 -18.91 36.09 8.17
N PRO A 798 -19.47 36.56 7.04
CA PRO A 798 -20.78 37.24 6.96
C PRO A 798 -22.02 36.44 7.41
N TYR A 799 -21.85 35.17 7.73
CA TYR A 799 -22.90 34.24 8.13
C TYR A 799 -22.69 33.68 9.54
N SER A 800 -21.61 34.09 10.22
CA SER A 800 -21.30 33.74 11.60
C SER A 800 -21.81 34.80 12.56
N ASP A 801 -22.15 34.42 13.78
CA ASP A 801 -22.63 35.36 14.81
C ASP A 801 -21.61 36.46 15.09
N GLY A 802 -20.32 36.10 15.18
CA GLY A 802 -19.21 37.04 15.35
C GLY A 802 -19.06 38.01 14.17
N GLY A 803 -19.14 37.50 12.94
CA GLY A 803 -19.07 38.33 11.74
C GLY A 803 -20.26 39.28 11.60
N ILE A 804 -21.48 38.83 11.88
CA ILE A 804 -22.69 39.66 11.85
C ILE A 804 -22.59 40.80 12.87
N ALA A 805 -22.17 40.49 14.10
CA ALA A 805 -21.96 41.52 15.12
C ALA A 805 -20.92 42.56 14.67
N MET A 806 -19.79 42.10 14.12
CA MET A 806 -18.74 42.98 13.59
C MET A 806 -19.27 43.86 12.44
N LEU A 807 -20.04 43.30 11.51
CA LEU A 807 -20.64 44.02 10.40
C LEU A 807 -21.53 45.17 10.89
N TYR A 808 -22.48 44.89 11.78
CA TYR A 808 -23.43 45.91 12.25
C TYR A 808 -22.73 46.99 13.06
N ARG A 809 -21.82 46.60 13.96
CA ARG A 809 -21.02 47.56 14.72
C ARG A 809 -20.26 48.50 13.79
N THR A 810 -19.63 47.96 12.75
CA THR A 810 -18.88 48.75 11.77
C THR A 810 -19.77 49.72 10.99
N ILE A 811 -20.97 49.28 10.60
CA ILE A 811 -21.97 50.14 9.93
C ILE A 811 -22.35 51.32 10.83
N TYR A 812 -22.67 51.06 12.11
CA TYR A 812 -23.06 52.12 13.04
C TYR A 812 -21.90 53.07 13.36
N ASP A 813 -20.70 52.55 13.60
CA ASP A 813 -19.52 53.35 13.88
C ASP A 813 -19.11 54.20 12.66
N TRP A 814 -19.20 53.64 11.45
CA TRP A 814 -18.95 54.39 10.22
C TRP A 814 -19.95 55.52 10.01
N VAL A 815 -21.24 55.26 10.24
CA VAL A 815 -22.27 56.29 10.10
C VAL A 815 -22.12 57.41 11.13
N ASP A 816 -21.69 57.12 12.35
CA ASP A 816 -21.36 58.15 13.36
C ASP A 816 -20.15 59.00 12.97
N SER A 817 -19.23 58.49 12.14
CA SER A 817 -18.09 59.27 11.63
C SER A 817 -18.47 60.29 10.54
N LEU A 818 -19.66 60.16 9.94
CA LEU A 818 -20.11 61.08 8.89
C LEU A 818 -20.53 62.44 9.46
N THR A 819 -20.22 63.51 8.73
CA THR A 819 -20.80 64.82 9.02
C THR A 819 -22.32 64.79 8.88
N ASP A 820 -23.03 65.61 9.66
CA ASP A 820 -24.49 65.74 9.62
C ASP A 820 -25.03 65.97 8.19
N LYS A 821 -24.32 66.80 7.40
CA LYS A 821 -24.65 67.05 5.99
C LYS A 821 -24.53 65.78 5.13
N SER A 822 -23.43 65.05 5.26
CA SER A 822 -23.19 63.81 4.50
C SER A 822 -24.21 62.73 4.85
N PHE A 823 -24.49 62.53 6.14
CA PHE A 823 -25.46 61.55 6.60
C PHE A 823 -26.88 61.89 6.13
N LYS A 824 -27.34 63.14 6.29
CA LYS A 824 -28.65 63.58 5.78
C LYS A 824 -28.78 63.41 4.27
N SER A 825 -27.71 63.68 3.52
CA SER A 825 -27.67 63.45 2.07
C SER A 825 -27.81 61.96 1.73
N LEU A 826 -27.11 61.07 2.45
CA LEU A 826 -27.23 59.62 2.31
C LEU A 826 -28.66 59.12 2.59
N ILE A 827 -29.28 59.58 3.68
CA ILE A 827 -30.67 59.23 4.03
C ILE A 827 -31.66 59.75 2.98
N SER A 828 -31.60 61.04 2.61
CA SER A 828 -32.50 61.65 1.64
C SER A 828 -32.44 60.97 0.27
N SER A 829 -31.22 60.62 -0.17
CA SER A 829 -31.02 59.94 -1.45
C SER A 829 -31.41 58.45 -1.39
N SER A 830 -31.35 57.79 -0.23
CA SER A 830 -31.93 56.45 -0.04
C SER A 830 -33.46 56.49 -0.06
N LEU A 831 -34.08 57.49 0.59
CA LEU A 831 -35.53 57.72 0.55
C LEU A 831 -36.02 57.97 -0.87
N SER A 832 -35.33 58.79 -1.66
CA SER A 832 -35.69 59.04 -3.06
C SER A 832 -35.61 57.76 -3.92
N LYS A 833 -34.56 56.93 -3.73
CA LYS A 833 -34.43 55.64 -4.42
C LYS A 833 -35.54 54.66 -4.00
N TYR A 834 -35.86 54.60 -2.71
CA TYR A 834 -36.97 53.81 -2.18
C TYR A 834 -38.32 54.23 -2.80
N GLU A 835 -38.62 55.53 -2.78
CA GLU A 835 -39.88 56.08 -3.31
C GLU A 835 -40.02 55.88 -4.83
N SER A 836 -38.91 55.90 -5.58
CA SER A 836 -38.91 55.62 -7.02
C SER A 836 -39.21 54.16 -7.39
N LYS A 837 -39.00 53.22 -6.46
CA LYS A 837 -39.25 51.78 -6.67
C LYS A 837 -40.65 51.35 -6.29
N THR A 838 -41.37 52.16 -5.51
CA THR A 838 -42.78 51.95 -5.19
C THR A 838 -43.66 52.47 -6.34
N TRP A 839 -44.19 51.55 -7.16
CA TRP A 839 -45.27 51.87 -8.10
C TRP A 839 -46.54 52.22 -7.32
N GLY A 840 -46.81 53.52 -7.17
CA GLY A 840 -48.10 54.04 -6.75
C GLY A 840 -48.15 54.61 -5.32
N SER A 841 -48.15 55.93 -5.25
CA SER A 841 -48.58 56.76 -4.12
C SER A 841 -50.08 56.60 -3.77
N LEU A 842 -50.69 55.45 -4.07
CA LEU A 842 -52.12 55.19 -3.88
C LEU A 842 -52.44 54.15 -2.81
N LEU A 843 -51.48 53.34 -2.33
CA LEU A 843 -51.73 52.36 -1.24
C LEU A 843 -50.59 52.20 -0.20
N GLY A 844 -49.39 52.75 -0.42
CA GLY A 844 -48.28 52.64 0.54
C GLY A 844 -47.90 53.99 1.15
N ALA A 845 -47.98 54.12 2.48
CA ALA A 845 -47.47 55.30 3.19
C ALA A 845 -45.93 55.36 3.09
N SER A 846 -45.38 56.44 2.53
CA SER A 846 -43.92 56.68 2.57
C SER A 846 -43.48 56.87 4.01
N ARG A 847 -42.38 56.22 4.40
CA ARG A 847 -41.73 56.42 5.70
C ARG A 847 -40.93 57.73 5.80
N ARG A 848 -40.97 58.60 4.79
CA ARG A 848 -40.18 59.84 4.76
C ARG A 848 -40.40 60.72 5.99
N SER A 849 -41.66 60.98 6.37
CA SER A 849 -41.96 61.83 7.54
C SER A 849 -41.47 61.22 8.86
N GLU A 850 -41.61 59.89 9.01
CA GLU A 850 -41.07 59.12 10.12
C GLU A 850 -39.54 59.27 10.21
N VAL A 851 -38.85 59.00 9.10
CA VAL A 851 -37.38 59.05 9.02
C VAL A 851 -36.84 60.47 9.19
N GLU A 852 -37.47 61.48 8.59
CA GLU A 852 -37.11 62.89 8.77
C GLU A 852 -37.36 63.37 10.21
N GLY A 853 -38.33 62.79 10.91
CA GLY A 853 -38.54 62.99 12.34
C GLY A 853 -37.35 62.51 13.17
N TYR A 854 -36.76 61.36 12.81
CA TYR A 854 -35.61 60.80 13.53
C TYR A 854 -34.35 61.65 13.43
N LEU A 855 -34.16 62.37 12.32
CA LEU A 855 -33.00 63.26 12.09
C LEU A 855 -32.92 64.46 13.06
N LYS A 856 -33.94 64.70 13.89
CA LYS A 856 -33.95 65.79 14.88
C LYS A 856 -33.42 65.29 16.23
N GLY A 857 -32.27 65.80 16.66
CA GLY A 857 -31.77 65.61 18.03
C GLY A 857 -31.24 64.20 18.36
N ASN A 858 -30.97 63.36 17.36
CA ASN A 858 -30.32 62.04 17.53
C ASN A 858 -28.98 61.98 16.79
N CYS A 859 -28.00 61.20 17.29
CA CYS A 859 -26.77 60.91 16.54
C CYS A 859 -27.07 59.99 15.35
N ASN A 860 -26.17 59.96 14.37
CA ASN A 860 -26.40 59.28 13.10
C ASN A 860 -26.68 57.77 13.27
N ALA A 861 -25.93 57.07 14.13
CA ALA A 861 -26.15 55.65 14.40
C ALA A 861 -27.51 55.37 15.05
N LYS A 862 -27.96 56.23 15.98
CA LYS A 862 -29.28 56.09 16.59
C LYS A 862 -30.39 56.29 15.57
N VAL A 863 -30.26 57.29 14.69
CA VAL A 863 -31.19 57.48 13.57
C VAL A 863 -31.25 56.23 12.72
N LEU A 864 -30.10 55.72 12.29
CA LEU A 864 -30.02 54.53 11.44
C LEU A 864 -30.64 53.30 12.12
N ALA A 865 -30.35 53.07 13.40
CA ALA A 865 -30.92 51.98 14.17
C ALA A 865 -32.45 52.06 14.25
N MET A 866 -32.99 53.26 14.53
CA MET A 866 -34.45 53.48 14.56
C MET A 866 -35.11 53.24 13.21
N ILE A 867 -34.47 53.61 12.09
CA ILE A 867 -34.99 53.32 10.74
C ILE A 867 -35.11 51.80 10.53
N PHE A 868 -34.07 51.04 10.87
CA PHE A 868 -34.08 49.58 10.72
C PHE A 868 -35.07 48.90 11.67
N MET A 869 -35.12 49.31 12.95
CA MET A 869 -35.99 48.74 13.98
C MET A 869 -37.48 48.92 13.69
N ASN A 870 -37.86 50.10 13.17
CA ASN A 870 -39.25 50.45 12.93
C ASN A 870 -39.74 50.12 11.51
N GLY A 871 -38.87 49.58 10.66
CA GLY A 871 -39.26 49.05 9.36
C GLY A 871 -39.95 47.69 9.46
N GLY A 872 -41.00 47.48 8.66
CA GLY A 872 -41.59 46.15 8.49
C GLY A 872 -40.62 45.15 7.84
N GLU A 873 -40.89 43.84 7.98
CA GLU A 873 -40.03 42.77 7.46
C GLU A 873 -39.85 42.83 5.93
N SER A 874 -40.82 43.41 5.22
CA SER A 874 -40.78 43.67 3.77
C SER A 874 -40.39 45.11 3.41
N SER A 875 -39.78 45.87 4.33
CA SER A 875 -39.45 47.28 4.09
C SER A 875 -38.35 47.42 3.02
N THR A 876 -38.74 47.81 1.81
CA THR A 876 -37.82 48.11 0.71
C THR A 876 -36.91 49.31 1.01
N LEU A 877 -37.27 50.17 1.99
CA LEU A 877 -36.41 51.25 2.48
C LEU A 877 -35.20 50.70 3.25
N ASN A 878 -35.39 49.72 4.14
CA ASN A 878 -34.30 49.10 4.90
C ASN A 878 -33.29 48.45 3.94
N GLU A 879 -33.77 47.74 2.92
CA GLU A 879 -32.91 47.16 1.90
C GLU A 879 -32.15 48.24 1.11
N CYS A 880 -32.85 49.27 0.60
CA CYS A 880 -32.22 50.36 -0.15
C CYS A 880 -31.15 51.08 0.66
N LEU A 881 -31.41 51.30 1.95
CA LEU A 881 -30.50 51.99 2.85
C LEU A 881 -29.29 51.13 3.21
N PHE A 882 -29.49 49.85 3.54
CA PHE A 882 -28.41 48.92 3.84
C PHE A 882 -27.45 48.76 2.65
N VAL A 883 -28.00 48.49 1.46
CA VAL A 883 -27.21 48.36 0.23
C VAL A 883 -26.39 49.63 -0.01
N LYS A 884 -27.01 50.81 0.12
CA LYS A 884 -26.32 52.08 -0.11
C LYS A 884 -25.19 52.34 0.88
N ILE A 885 -25.37 52.00 2.15
CA ILE A 885 -24.33 52.16 3.17
C ILE A 885 -23.16 51.21 2.89
N VAL A 886 -23.43 49.93 2.62
CA VAL A 886 -22.38 48.96 2.30
C VAL A 886 -21.64 49.37 1.03
N GLU A 887 -22.33 49.83 -0.02
CA GLU A 887 -21.72 50.37 -1.24
C GLU A 887 -20.85 51.61 -0.95
N ALA A 888 -21.30 52.51 -0.07
CA ALA A 888 -20.55 53.70 0.30
C ALA A 888 -19.26 53.34 1.06
N ILE A 889 -19.34 52.41 2.02
CA ILE A 889 -18.17 51.89 2.75
C ILE A 889 -17.21 51.19 1.78
N LYS A 890 -17.72 50.34 0.88
CA LYS A 890 -16.90 49.69 -0.16
C LYS A 890 -16.18 50.69 -1.05
N LYS A 891 -16.87 51.75 -1.45
CA LYS A 891 -16.28 52.83 -2.26
C LYS A 891 -15.19 53.58 -1.49
N GLU A 892 -15.38 53.81 -0.20
CA GLU A 892 -14.37 54.42 0.66
C GLU A 892 -13.15 53.51 0.81
N VAL A 893 -13.35 52.22 1.07
CA VAL A 893 -12.29 51.21 1.13
C VAL A 893 -11.53 51.11 -0.20
N SER A 894 -12.21 51.22 -1.35
CA SER A 894 -11.53 51.24 -2.65
C SER A 894 -10.68 52.49 -2.88
N ASN A 895 -11.05 53.61 -2.26
CA ASN A 895 -10.27 54.86 -2.32
C ASN A 895 -9.10 54.85 -1.32
N TYR A 896 -9.24 54.11 -0.21
CA TYR A 896 -8.27 54.02 0.88
C TYR A 896 -8.01 52.55 1.21
N THR A 897 -7.19 51.89 0.40
CA THR A 897 -6.92 50.45 0.51
C THR A 897 -6.30 50.05 1.86
N VAL A 898 -5.65 50.97 2.59
CA VAL A 898 -5.15 50.75 3.96
C VAL A 898 -6.25 50.31 4.94
N LEU A 899 -7.51 50.71 4.71
CA LEU A 899 -8.63 50.28 5.53
C LEU A 899 -8.85 48.75 5.48
N LEU A 900 -8.39 48.06 4.42
CA LEU A 900 -8.46 46.59 4.33
C LEU A 900 -7.55 45.86 5.33
N GLU A 901 -6.63 46.56 5.98
CA GLU A 901 -5.83 46.01 7.08
C GLU A 901 -6.68 45.78 8.35
N GLU A 902 -7.78 46.52 8.51
CA GLU A 902 -8.71 46.30 9.61
C GLU A 902 -9.74 45.19 9.26
N PRO A 903 -9.87 44.13 10.09
CA PRO A 903 -10.77 43.01 9.83
C PRO A 903 -12.21 43.42 9.53
N LYS A 904 -12.66 44.51 10.16
CA LYS A 904 -14.02 45.04 10.07
C LYS A 904 -14.38 45.57 8.67
N TYR A 905 -13.43 46.22 7.98
CA TYR A 905 -13.62 46.70 6.61
C TYR A 905 -13.36 45.60 5.58
N LYS A 906 -12.44 44.67 5.86
CA LYS A 906 -12.24 43.46 5.05
C LYS A 906 -13.53 42.64 4.94
N LEU A 907 -14.22 42.44 6.07
CA LEU A 907 -15.51 41.74 6.11
C LEU A 907 -16.58 42.42 5.23
N ILE A 908 -16.67 43.76 5.29
CA ILE A 908 -17.61 44.53 4.48
C ILE A 908 -17.26 44.44 2.99
N ALA A 909 -15.99 44.54 2.63
CA ALA A 909 -15.52 44.45 1.25
C ALA A 909 -15.92 43.11 0.60
N GLN A 910 -15.89 42.02 1.38
CA GLN A 910 -16.22 40.66 0.96
C GLN A 910 -17.72 40.36 0.83
N LEU A 911 -18.62 41.23 1.32
CA LEU A 911 -20.07 41.01 1.22
C LEU A 911 -20.55 41.00 -0.24
N ASN A 912 -21.11 39.90 -0.73
CA ASN A 912 -21.72 39.87 -2.05
C ASN A 912 -23.16 40.42 -1.99
N LEU A 913 -23.33 41.70 -2.35
CA LEU A 913 -24.64 42.35 -2.41
C LEU A 913 -25.46 41.98 -3.64
N GLU A 914 -24.95 41.18 -4.59
CA GLU A 914 -25.76 40.68 -5.71
C GLU A 914 -26.55 39.44 -5.28
N GLU A 915 -25.98 38.64 -4.38
CA GLU A 915 -26.59 37.44 -3.83
C GLU A 915 -27.77 37.80 -2.90
N HIS A 916 -28.99 37.42 -3.32
CA HIS A 916 -30.22 37.67 -2.55
C HIS A 916 -30.16 37.06 -1.13
N THR A 917 -29.53 35.89 -0.99
CA THR A 917 -29.36 35.18 0.27
C THR A 917 -28.52 35.98 1.27
N THR A 918 -27.39 36.53 0.85
CA THR A 918 -26.53 37.38 1.70
C THR A 918 -27.30 38.60 2.20
N LYS A 919 -27.99 39.31 1.29
CA LYS A 919 -28.79 40.50 1.60
C LYS A 919 -29.91 40.20 2.60
N SER A 920 -30.72 39.19 2.32
CA SER A 920 -31.84 38.81 3.18
C SER A 920 -31.37 38.34 4.54
N HIS A 921 -30.29 37.54 4.61
CA HIS A 921 -29.74 37.07 5.88
C HIS A 921 -29.26 38.22 6.77
N CYS A 922 -28.49 39.16 6.22
CA CYS A 922 -28.01 40.33 6.96
C CYS A 922 -29.15 41.26 7.39
N LEU A 923 -30.19 41.45 6.55
CA LEU A 923 -31.30 42.34 6.89
C LEU A 923 -32.24 41.75 7.94
N ASN A 924 -32.58 40.45 7.82
CA ASN A 924 -33.50 39.79 8.75
C ASN A 924 -32.95 39.78 10.18
N ASN A 925 -31.64 39.59 10.34
CA ASN A 925 -30.98 39.59 11.64
C ASN A 925 -30.79 41.00 12.22
N MET A 926 -30.70 42.04 11.38
CA MET A 926 -30.29 43.39 11.80
C MET A 926 -31.29 44.03 12.77
N ARG A 927 -32.60 43.85 12.55
CA ARG A 927 -33.67 44.52 13.32
C ARG A 927 -33.60 44.25 14.83
N TYR A 928 -33.32 43.01 15.20
CA TYR A 928 -33.35 42.53 16.58
C TYR A 928 -31.96 42.26 17.14
N HIS A 929 -30.90 42.57 16.38
CA HIS A 929 -29.54 42.33 16.83
C HIS A 929 -29.14 43.27 17.96
N HIS A 930 -28.36 42.76 18.91
CA HIS A 930 -27.94 43.52 20.08
C HIS A 930 -27.15 44.80 19.73
N GLU A 931 -26.34 44.79 18.66
CA GLU A 931 -25.64 45.98 18.16
C GLU A 931 -26.61 47.08 17.68
N THR A 932 -27.71 46.71 17.03
CA THR A 932 -28.75 47.65 16.59
C THR A 932 -29.49 48.24 17.79
N ILE A 933 -29.84 47.39 18.77
CA ILE A 933 -30.45 47.82 20.02
C ILE A 933 -29.52 48.79 20.75
N SER A 934 -28.24 48.44 20.88
CA SER A 934 -27.20 49.29 21.48
C SER A 934 -27.07 50.64 20.75
N ALA A 935 -27.04 50.63 19.41
CA ALA A 935 -27.01 51.86 18.62
C ALA A 935 -28.24 52.75 18.83
N SER A 936 -29.43 52.16 19.03
CA SER A 936 -30.67 52.92 19.30
C SER A 936 -30.64 53.70 20.63
N HIS A 937 -29.76 53.32 21.56
CA HIS A 937 -29.56 53.96 22.85
C HIS A 937 -28.41 54.98 22.87
N ARG A 938 -27.64 55.14 21.79
CA ARG A 938 -26.55 56.11 21.71
C ARG A 938 -27.08 57.55 21.87
N GLN A 939 -26.43 58.36 22.70
CA GLN A 939 -26.80 59.75 22.89
C GLN A 939 -25.93 60.68 22.03
N LEU A 940 -26.50 61.82 21.64
CA LEU A 940 -25.77 62.89 20.97
C LEU A 940 -24.79 63.49 21.98
N GLN A 941 -23.48 63.33 21.75
CA GLN A 941 -22.49 64.08 22.53
C GLN A 941 -22.58 65.56 22.12
N LEU A 942 -23.21 66.37 22.98
CA LEU A 942 -23.09 67.82 22.90
C LEU A 942 -21.65 68.18 23.27
N THR A 943 -20.82 68.54 22.30
CA THR A 943 -19.53 69.19 22.57
C THR A 943 -19.81 70.57 23.18
N SER A 944 -19.73 70.68 24.50
CA SER A 944 -19.58 71.94 25.22
C SER A 944 -18.20 72.02 25.88
N GLY A 945 -17.44 73.08 25.53
CA GLY A 945 -16.17 73.51 26.17
C GLY A 945 -14.92 72.75 25.69
N TYR A 946 -13.85 73.38 25.21
CA TYR A 946 -13.22 74.61 25.71
C TYR A 946 -12.53 75.44 24.60
N THR A 947 -12.73 76.75 24.71
CA THR A 947 -11.78 77.81 24.39
C THR A 947 -10.68 77.91 25.45
N CYS A 948 -9.42 77.81 25.01
CA CYS A 948 -8.11 78.32 25.48
C CYS A 948 -7.05 77.24 25.32
#